data_AF-A0A9W7Z7D7-F1
#
_entry.id   AF-A0A9W7Z7D7-F1
#
_cell.length_a   1.000
_cell.length_b   1.000
_cell.length_c   1.000
_cell.angle_alpha   90.00
_cell.angle_beta   90.00
_cell.angle_gamma   90.00
#
_symmetry.space_group_name_H-M   'P 1'
#
loop_
_entity.id
_entity.type
_entity.pdbx_description
1 polymer ?
#
loop_
_entity_poly.entity_id
_entity_poly.type
_entity_poly.pdbx_seq_one_letter_code
_entity_poly.pdbx_strand_id
1 'polypeptide(L)'
;MTGHQAKTAAEALRPLNIRYSTTELTVLVANELWAAAEQLREQFQATTWISSAPADAESNEVQPIELAARFLKFSVSQLPAQPEGLAWEDLVRVLFKHFRETFLRGNDVHVAVESLAQPVRQVIINAYYSAQVLLAEPEQESKTPALFARVKDGSAGLFAVFGGQGNVEEYFDETQEVYDTYEPLVRDFAEKMSAALKRAARSPQAQTVCPKGLDIMTWLASSDARPDLQYLLSVPISLPIVGFTQLLHVLVLCKVTGYTPGELAALFKGATGHSQGIITSVVFASMTDIDSFYSLSEKALGMLFAIGMHAQLARPPTTTNPAILEDSLENAEGTPGPMLSISRLRQSDVEKHIEATNRHLPADRQIALSLINGPRSFVVTGPSQSLYGLNLSLRKLKAPPGLDQNRVPFSQRKLQFSTRFLPITAPFHSEYLAAAPEQAMQDIEANGWQLNASDMQIPVLSGDDGSDLREEKSLTRKLVDSLCVLPVDWTRATSIDQSVTHVVDFGPGGVSGIGGLTNRNKEGTGLRVVLAGALESSNADLSPKSALFDTRESSVVFSQNWQRDYAPRLVRCAGDNSLHIDTPMSRLLGKPPVMVAGMTPSTISAEFVSAVMRAGYHIELSGGGHFSEPMLRDKVDKILKLVDPGLGISINSIYINPFLWNIQYPAMKAMRREGIPMEGLCIGAGVPSFEVTNEIIESIREVGFRHIGLKPGSVSTIRLVIKIAQANPDFPIMLQWTGGRGGGHHSFEDFHQPILETYGAIRACKNIVLVAGSGFGGVDDTLPYLTGDWSLRFDCAPMPFDGILFGSRVMVAKEGGASDAVKEAIVAAAGIDDSEWEQTYQGPAGGIVTVLSELGEPIHKIATRGVMFWKELDDTVFSLPRDKRLPALLAKKQYIIDRLNADFQKPWFGRKANGKTADLEEMTYAEVAQRLLQVLYISHQSRWIDVTM
;
A
#
# COMPACT_ATOMS: atom_id res chain seq x y z
N MET A 1 66.17 15.28 -25.18
CA MET A 1 67.26 16.29 -25.12
C MET A 1 66.77 17.46 -25.94
N THR A 2 66.51 18.67 -25.48
CA THR A 2 67.01 19.57 -24.41
C THR A 2 65.82 20.48 -24.05
N GLY A 3 65.51 20.94 -22.84
CA GLY A 3 66.15 20.96 -21.53
C GLY A 3 65.12 21.59 -20.59
N HIS A 4 65.03 21.06 -19.37
CA HIS A 4 64.18 21.61 -18.31
C HIS A 4 64.57 23.06 -17.98
N GLN A 5 63.60 23.97 -18.05
CA GLN A 5 63.49 25.07 -17.11
C GLN A 5 62.17 24.93 -16.37
N ALA A 6 62.26 24.40 -15.15
CA ALA A 6 61.25 24.59 -14.13
C ALA A 6 61.17 26.11 -13.85
N LYS A 7 60.04 26.73 -14.21
CA LYS A 7 59.60 27.98 -13.58
C LYS A 7 58.55 27.63 -12.55
N THR A 8 59.01 27.44 -11.32
CA THR A 8 58.21 27.59 -10.11
C THR A 8 57.75 29.04 -9.99
N ALA A 9 56.51 29.32 -10.37
CA ALA A 9 55.72 30.41 -9.80
C ALA A 9 54.43 29.76 -9.34
N ALA A 10 54.12 29.84 -8.05
CA ALA A 10 52.79 29.51 -7.57
C ALA A 10 51.79 30.36 -8.38
N GLU A 11 50.95 29.73 -9.19
CA GLU A 11 49.81 30.41 -9.81
C GLU A 11 49.00 31.00 -8.66
N ALA A 12 49.06 32.33 -8.50
CA ALA A 12 48.34 33.01 -7.45
C ALA A 12 46.84 32.90 -7.77
N LEU A 13 46.18 31.92 -7.15
CA LEU A 13 44.73 31.75 -7.20
C LEU A 13 44.08 32.92 -6.48
N ARG A 14 43.11 33.57 -7.12
CA ARG A 14 42.32 34.67 -6.57
C ARG A 14 40.90 34.19 -6.26
N PRO A 15 40.31 34.57 -5.11
CA PRO A 15 38.93 34.22 -4.79
C PRO A 15 37.94 35.08 -5.60
N LEU A 16 37.16 34.44 -6.45
CA LEU A 16 35.99 35.00 -7.10
C LEU A 16 34.77 34.79 -6.20
N ASN A 17 34.28 35.86 -5.58
CA ASN A 17 33.10 35.82 -4.72
C ASN A 17 31.84 36.19 -5.50
N ILE A 18 30.84 35.33 -5.45
CA ILE A 18 29.51 35.52 -6.02
C ILE A 18 28.53 35.55 -4.86
N ARG A 19 27.63 36.54 -4.85
CA ARG A 19 26.70 36.75 -3.74
C ARG A 19 25.27 36.84 -4.24
N TYR A 20 24.36 36.21 -3.51
CA TYR A 20 22.92 36.35 -3.66
C TYR A 20 22.29 36.49 -2.28
N SER A 21 21.72 37.65 -1.98
CA SER A 21 21.24 37.99 -0.63
C SER A 21 22.33 37.70 0.43
N THR A 22 22.08 36.76 1.36
CA THR A 22 23.02 36.31 2.40
C THR A 22 23.92 35.15 1.99
N THR A 23 23.69 34.53 0.84
CA THR A 23 24.45 33.36 0.38
C THR A 23 25.66 33.80 -0.42
N GLU A 24 26.84 33.30 -0.05
CA GLU A 24 28.11 33.58 -0.73
C GLU A 24 28.74 32.28 -1.26
N LEU A 25 29.20 32.33 -2.51
CA LEU A 25 29.96 31.29 -3.17
C LEU A 25 31.35 31.84 -3.51
N THR A 26 32.40 31.13 -3.12
CA THR A 26 33.79 31.50 -3.42
C THR A 26 34.44 30.43 -4.31
N VAL A 27 34.88 30.84 -5.50
CA VAL A 27 35.65 29.98 -6.41
C VAL A 27 37.06 30.49 -6.54
N LEU A 28 38.06 29.60 -6.47
CA LEU A 28 39.46 29.96 -6.69
C LEU A 28 39.78 29.94 -8.19
N VAL A 29 40.23 31.07 -8.73
CA VAL A 29 40.48 31.27 -10.16
C VAL A 29 41.94 31.72 -10.39
N ALA A 30 42.61 31.16 -11.39
CA ALA A 30 43.98 31.55 -11.75
C ALA A 30 44.03 32.98 -12.30
N ASN A 31 45.14 33.69 -12.06
CA ASN A 31 45.31 35.09 -12.49
C ASN A 31 45.07 35.31 -13.99
N GLU A 32 45.44 34.35 -14.83
CA GLU A 32 45.26 34.41 -16.29
C GLU A 32 43.80 34.35 -16.73
N LEU A 33 42.92 33.76 -15.91
CA LEU A 33 41.47 33.70 -16.14
C LEU A 33 40.71 34.85 -15.45
N TRP A 34 41.39 35.69 -14.66
CA TRP A 34 40.74 36.68 -13.79
C TRP A 34 39.92 37.71 -14.56
N ALA A 35 40.41 38.19 -15.71
CA ALA A 35 39.69 39.18 -16.51
C ALA A 35 38.33 38.64 -17.00
N ALA A 36 38.29 37.39 -17.46
CA ALA A 36 37.05 36.71 -17.83
C ALA A 36 36.14 36.50 -16.62
N ALA A 37 36.71 36.10 -15.48
CA ALA A 37 35.97 35.83 -14.25
C ALA A 37 35.30 37.07 -13.65
N GLU A 38 36.01 38.20 -13.64
CA GLU A 38 35.49 39.48 -13.16
C GLU A 38 34.34 39.98 -14.03
N GLN A 39 34.52 39.95 -15.36
CA GLN A 39 33.48 40.35 -16.31
C GLN A 39 32.23 39.47 -16.20
N LEU A 40 32.40 38.15 -16.15
CA LEU A 40 31.30 37.20 -16.02
C LEU A 40 30.54 37.38 -14.69
N ARG A 41 31.26 37.62 -13.58
CA ARG A 41 30.66 37.93 -12.28
C ARG A 41 29.83 39.21 -12.35
N GLU A 42 30.36 40.28 -12.94
CA GLU A 42 29.63 41.56 -13.07
C GLU A 42 28.36 41.40 -13.91
N GLN A 43 28.46 40.68 -15.04
CA GLN A 43 27.30 40.39 -15.88
C GLN A 43 26.26 39.55 -15.14
N PHE A 44 26.68 38.53 -14.39
CA PHE A 44 25.77 37.74 -13.58
C PHE A 44 25.10 38.56 -12.48
N GLN A 45 25.85 39.44 -11.80
CA GLN A 45 25.32 40.34 -10.78
C GLN A 45 24.30 41.35 -11.33
N ALA A 46 24.37 41.67 -12.61
CA ALA A 46 23.40 42.52 -13.30
C ALA A 46 22.13 41.77 -13.76
N THR A 47 22.04 40.45 -13.58
CA THR A 47 20.86 39.68 -14.00
C THR A 47 19.64 40.03 -13.16
N THR A 48 18.47 39.92 -13.78
CA THR A 48 17.18 40.14 -13.11
C THR A 48 16.99 39.24 -11.91
N TRP A 49 17.50 38.00 -11.95
CA TRP A 49 17.44 37.06 -10.83
C TRP A 49 18.20 37.57 -9.61
N ILE A 50 19.43 38.08 -9.78
CA ILE A 50 20.19 38.70 -8.68
C ILE A 50 19.51 39.99 -8.20
N SER A 51 19.08 40.86 -9.13
CA SER A 51 18.48 42.15 -8.76
C SER A 51 17.09 42.05 -8.11
N SER A 52 16.41 40.92 -8.29
CA SER A 52 15.11 40.60 -7.66
C SER A 52 15.25 39.87 -6.33
N ALA A 53 16.48 39.75 -5.81
CA ALA A 53 16.72 39.18 -4.48
C ALA A 53 15.87 39.90 -3.41
N PRO A 54 15.14 39.15 -2.57
CA PRO A 54 14.40 39.73 -1.46
C PRO A 54 15.30 40.50 -0.51
N ALA A 55 14.79 41.61 0.02
CA ALA A 55 15.54 42.48 0.91
C ALA A 55 15.71 41.90 2.33
N ASP A 56 14.87 40.94 2.71
CA ASP A 56 14.88 40.24 3.99
C ASP A 56 15.54 38.86 3.86
N ALA A 57 16.52 38.60 4.74
CA ALA A 57 17.30 37.37 4.73
C ALA A 57 16.47 36.11 5.06
N GLU A 58 15.39 36.25 5.83
CA GLU A 58 14.53 35.13 6.25
C GLU A 58 13.56 34.66 5.16
N SER A 59 13.29 35.46 4.13
CA SER A 59 12.30 35.12 3.10
C SER A 59 12.87 34.34 1.92
N ASN A 60 14.20 34.20 1.80
CA ASN A 60 14.82 33.57 0.64
C ASN A 60 16.18 32.93 0.93
N GLU A 61 16.17 31.72 1.52
CA GLU A 61 17.37 30.89 1.69
C GLU A 61 17.66 30.07 0.42
N VAL A 62 18.46 30.65 -0.49
CA VAL A 62 19.04 29.89 -1.62
C VAL A 62 20.24 29.08 -1.12
N GLN A 63 20.30 27.80 -1.46
CA GLN A 63 21.44 26.96 -1.07
C GLN A 63 22.68 27.28 -1.93
N PRO A 64 23.92 27.20 -1.39
CA PRO A 64 25.14 27.49 -2.16
C PRO A 64 25.28 26.69 -3.46
N ILE A 65 24.79 25.44 -3.49
CA ILE A 65 24.76 24.59 -4.69
C ILE A 65 23.85 25.17 -5.79
N GLU A 66 22.72 25.76 -5.42
CA GLU A 66 21.81 26.39 -6.38
C GLU A 66 22.45 27.67 -6.96
N LEU A 67 23.08 28.50 -6.11
CA LEU A 67 23.80 29.68 -6.57
C LEU A 67 24.93 29.31 -7.53
N ALA A 68 25.70 28.26 -7.20
CA ALA A 68 26.77 27.74 -8.04
C ALA A 68 26.24 27.22 -9.38
N ALA A 69 25.14 26.48 -9.37
CA ALA A 69 24.50 25.98 -10.59
C ALA A 69 23.96 27.10 -11.47
N ARG A 70 23.28 28.11 -10.90
CA ARG A 70 22.77 29.25 -11.66
C ARG A 70 23.90 30.08 -12.27
N PHE A 71 24.98 30.29 -11.51
CA PHE A 71 26.17 30.95 -12.05
C PHE A 71 26.81 30.12 -13.17
N LEU A 72 26.95 28.81 -12.98
CA LEU A 72 27.48 27.89 -14.00
C LEU A 72 26.61 27.91 -15.28
N LYS A 73 25.29 27.80 -15.17
CA LYS A 73 24.36 27.86 -16.31
C LYS A 73 24.46 29.20 -17.04
N PHE A 74 24.51 30.30 -16.30
CA PHE A 74 24.74 31.62 -16.89
C PHE A 74 26.06 31.67 -17.65
N SER A 75 27.14 31.17 -17.05
CA SER A 75 28.47 31.12 -17.65
C SER A 75 28.47 30.34 -18.97
N VAL A 76 27.80 29.19 -18.99
CA VAL A 76 27.59 28.37 -20.20
C VAL A 76 26.81 29.14 -21.27
N SER A 77 25.75 29.85 -20.88
CA SER A 77 24.91 30.61 -21.84
C SER A 77 25.62 31.78 -22.51
N GLN A 78 26.67 32.34 -21.88
CA GLN A 78 27.42 33.47 -22.43
C GLN A 78 28.50 33.07 -23.44
N LEU A 79 28.91 31.79 -23.48
CA LEU A 79 29.99 31.30 -24.36
C LEU A 79 29.82 31.59 -25.86
N PRO A 80 28.62 31.49 -26.45
CA PRO A 80 28.42 31.82 -27.87
C PRO A 80 28.58 33.30 -28.23
N ALA A 81 28.49 34.21 -27.27
CA ALA A 81 28.38 35.66 -27.50
C ALA A 81 29.63 36.46 -27.09
N GLN A 82 30.79 35.81 -27.05
CA GLN A 82 31.95 36.38 -26.36
C GLN A 82 32.86 37.27 -27.21
N PRO A 83 33.50 38.29 -26.58
CA PRO A 83 34.59 39.04 -27.20
C PRO A 83 35.80 38.14 -27.48
N GLU A 84 36.44 38.32 -28.64
CA GLU A 84 37.69 37.63 -28.98
C GLU A 84 38.80 37.93 -27.95
N GLY A 85 39.53 36.89 -27.51
CA GLY A 85 40.76 37.02 -26.72
C GLY A 85 40.68 36.71 -25.22
N LEU A 86 39.52 36.27 -24.70
CA LEU A 86 39.37 35.83 -23.29
C LEU A 86 39.15 34.31 -23.18
N ALA A 87 39.79 33.67 -22.20
CA ALA A 87 39.73 32.23 -21.97
C ALA A 87 38.51 31.80 -21.13
N TRP A 88 37.29 32.07 -21.60
CA TRP A 88 36.08 31.76 -20.81
C TRP A 88 35.75 30.27 -20.79
N GLU A 89 36.09 29.51 -21.83
CA GLU A 89 35.90 28.06 -21.81
C GLU A 89 36.70 27.43 -20.66
N ASP A 90 37.96 27.84 -20.50
CA ASP A 90 38.81 27.43 -19.38
C ASP A 90 38.24 27.87 -18.03
N LEU A 91 37.65 29.06 -17.94
CA LEU A 91 36.94 29.50 -16.74
C LEU A 91 35.72 28.62 -16.42
N VAL A 92 34.89 28.29 -17.42
CA VAL A 92 33.73 27.40 -17.23
C VAL A 92 34.21 26.01 -16.78
N ARG A 93 35.35 25.53 -17.29
CA ARG A 93 36.01 24.29 -16.84
C ARG A 93 36.40 24.36 -15.36
N VAL A 94 36.95 25.48 -14.90
CA VAL A 94 37.26 25.71 -13.48
C VAL A 94 35.98 25.75 -12.62
N LEU A 95 34.93 26.44 -13.08
CA LEU A 95 33.65 26.52 -12.38
C LEU A 95 32.97 25.16 -12.26
N PHE A 96 32.97 24.39 -13.35
CA PHE A 96 32.40 23.05 -13.39
C PHE A 96 33.16 22.08 -12.48
N LYS A 97 34.50 22.11 -12.51
CA LYS A 97 35.35 21.35 -11.59
C LYS A 97 35.05 21.70 -10.13
N HIS A 98 34.99 22.99 -9.81
CA HIS A 98 34.65 23.46 -8.46
C HIS A 98 33.28 22.96 -8.02
N PHE A 99 32.27 23.03 -8.89
CA PHE A 99 30.92 22.53 -8.61
C PHE A 99 30.94 21.05 -8.24
N ARG A 100 31.63 20.22 -9.04
CA ARG A 100 31.74 18.78 -8.84
C ARG A 100 32.44 18.41 -7.53
N GLU A 101 33.61 19.01 -7.28
CA GLU A 101 34.42 18.72 -6.11
C GLU A 101 33.74 19.17 -4.81
N THR A 102 33.04 20.31 -4.85
CA THR A 102 32.42 20.92 -3.67
C THR A 102 31.08 20.27 -3.32
N PHE A 103 30.23 20.02 -4.31
CA PHE A 103 28.83 19.69 -4.06
C PHE A 103 28.47 18.22 -4.32
N LEU A 104 29.08 17.57 -5.32
CA LEU A 104 28.70 16.21 -5.69
C LEU A 104 29.34 15.13 -4.81
N ARG A 105 30.47 15.45 -4.15
CA ARG A 105 31.19 14.54 -3.23
C ARG A 105 31.46 13.15 -3.85
N GLY A 106 31.70 13.11 -5.15
CA GLY A 106 31.99 11.87 -5.89
C GLY A 106 30.77 10.99 -6.19
N ASN A 107 29.55 11.54 -6.11
CA ASN A 107 28.31 10.89 -6.55
C ASN A 107 27.65 11.67 -7.70
N ASP A 108 26.55 11.15 -8.22
CA ASP A 108 25.81 11.77 -9.32
C ASP A 108 25.01 13.02 -8.86
N VAL A 109 24.78 13.95 -9.79
CA VAL A 109 24.04 15.20 -9.53
C VAL A 109 22.63 14.97 -9.00
N HIS A 110 21.93 13.92 -9.44
CA HIS A 110 20.59 13.59 -8.96
C HIS A 110 20.57 13.24 -7.47
N VAL A 111 21.65 12.62 -6.98
CA VAL A 111 21.80 12.26 -5.56
C VAL A 111 22.14 13.50 -4.73
N ALA A 112 23.01 14.38 -5.25
CA ALA A 112 23.42 15.60 -4.55
C ALA A 112 22.26 16.58 -4.31
N VAL A 113 21.22 16.55 -5.15
CA VAL A 113 20.07 17.45 -5.07
C VAL A 113 18.81 16.80 -4.46
N GLU A 114 18.88 15.53 -4.04
CA GLU A 114 17.71 14.76 -3.61
C GLU A 114 16.96 15.36 -2.41
N SER A 115 17.62 16.15 -1.57
CA SER A 115 17.00 16.82 -0.42
C SER A 115 16.39 18.20 -0.75
N LEU A 116 16.55 18.70 -1.97
CA LEU A 116 16.11 20.04 -2.39
C LEU A 116 14.68 20.02 -2.94
N ALA A 117 14.03 21.18 -3.09
CA ALA A 117 12.71 21.26 -3.73
C ALA A 117 12.81 20.96 -5.24
N GLN A 118 11.79 20.33 -5.83
CA GLN A 118 11.79 19.89 -7.23
C GLN A 118 12.22 20.97 -8.25
N PRO A 119 11.72 22.23 -8.21
CA PRO A 119 12.16 23.25 -9.18
C PRO A 119 13.66 23.57 -9.09
N VAL A 120 14.21 23.51 -7.87
CA VAL A 120 15.64 23.73 -7.63
C VAL A 120 16.47 22.58 -8.18
N ARG A 121 16.00 21.32 -8.03
CA ARG A 121 16.66 20.14 -8.60
C ARG A 121 16.81 20.28 -10.12
N GLN A 122 15.73 20.65 -10.80
CA GLN A 122 15.70 20.79 -12.26
C GLN A 122 16.73 21.82 -12.74
N VAL A 123 16.78 23.00 -12.09
CA VAL A 123 17.75 24.05 -12.40
C VAL A 123 19.18 23.56 -12.24
N ILE A 124 19.48 22.86 -11.14
CA ILE A 124 20.83 22.37 -10.85
C ILE A 124 21.25 21.28 -11.84
N ILE A 125 20.37 20.31 -12.08
CA ILE A 125 20.61 19.20 -13.01
C ILE A 125 20.84 19.75 -14.43
N ASN A 126 19.99 20.66 -14.89
CA ASN A 126 20.14 21.28 -16.20
C ASN A 126 21.46 22.06 -16.32
N ALA A 127 21.82 22.85 -15.30
CA ALA A 127 23.08 23.58 -15.26
C ALA A 127 24.29 22.65 -15.37
N TYR A 128 24.27 21.56 -14.62
CA TYR A 128 25.32 20.53 -14.63
C TYR A 128 25.49 19.94 -16.03
N TYR A 129 24.41 19.43 -16.64
CA TYR A 129 24.49 18.81 -17.96
C TYR A 129 24.78 19.81 -19.08
N SER A 130 24.38 21.08 -18.93
CA SER A 130 24.74 22.14 -19.88
C SER A 130 26.25 22.35 -19.92
N ALA A 131 26.89 22.40 -18.76
CA ALA A 131 28.35 22.53 -18.68
C ALA A 131 29.05 21.27 -19.18
N GLN A 132 28.56 20.09 -18.81
CA GLN A 132 29.13 18.80 -19.21
C GLN A 132 29.14 18.62 -20.74
N VAL A 133 28.00 18.83 -21.39
CA VAL A 133 27.87 18.68 -22.85
C VAL A 133 28.75 19.68 -23.59
N LEU A 134 28.76 20.93 -23.14
CA LEU A 134 29.52 22.01 -23.79
C LEU A 134 31.03 21.79 -23.72
N LEU A 135 31.56 21.41 -22.56
CA LEU A 135 33.00 21.26 -22.36
C LEU A 135 33.57 19.99 -23.01
N ALA A 136 32.70 19.10 -23.49
CA ALA A 136 33.03 17.77 -24.02
C ALA A 136 34.03 17.01 -23.11
N GLU A 137 34.02 17.27 -21.80
CA GLU A 137 34.91 16.57 -20.89
C GLU A 137 34.49 15.11 -20.85
N PRO A 138 35.43 14.16 -20.98
CA PRO A 138 35.13 12.77 -20.69
C PRO A 138 34.54 12.74 -19.27
N GLU A 139 33.45 12.02 -19.09
CA GLU A 139 32.94 11.71 -17.77
C GLU A 139 34.10 11.17 -16.94
N GLN A 140 34.55 11.96 -15.97
CA GLN A 140 35.50 11.53 -14.93
C GLN A 140 35.03 10.17 -14.45
N GLU A 141 35.86 9.11 -14.62
CA GLU A 141 35.49 7.69 -14.45
C GLU A 141 34.19 7.50 -13.67
N SER A 142 33.06 7.48 -14.40
CA SER A 142 31.75 7.45 -13.78
C SER A 142 31.62 6.13 -13.05
N LYS A 143 31.57 6.19 -11.71
CA LYS A 143 31.41 4.99 -10.90
C LYS A 143 30.07 4.36 -11.28
N THR A 144 30.10 3.05 -11.55
CA THR A 144 28.88 2.30 -11.86
C THR A 144 27.85 2.49 -10.73
N PRO A 145 26.58 2.84 -11.04
CA PRO A 145 25.53 2.93 -10.04
C PRO A 145 25.43 1.64 -9.22
N ALA A 146 25.21 1.76 -7.90
CA ALA A 146 25.24 0.63 -6.98
C ALA A 146 24.20 -0.43 -7.35
N LEU A 147 23.01 -0.01 -7.79
CA LEU A 147 21.97 -0.94 -8.27
C LEU A 147 22.47 -1.76 -9.48
N PHE A 148 23.16 -1.13 -10.43
CA PHE A 148 23.68 -1.82 -11.61
C PHE A 148 24.87 -2.72 -11.28
N ALA A 149 25.70 -2.34 -10.29
CA ALA A 149 26.75 -3.21 -9.78
C ALA A 149 26.16 -4.50 -9.17
N ARG A 150 25.07 -4.39 -8.40
CA ARG A 150 24.32 -5.53 -7.83
C ARG A 150 23.66 -6.41 -8.89
N VAL A 151 23.29 -5.84 -10.02
CA VAL A 151 22.79 -6.62 -11.17
C VAL A 151 23.92 -7.44 -11.79
N LYS A 152 25.09 -6.81 -12.01
CA LYS A 152 26.26 -7.48 -12.59
C LYS A 152 26.81 -8.60 -11.70
N ASP A 153 26.73 -8.48 -10.38
CA ASP A 153 27.15 -9.53 -9.44
C ASP A 153 26.08 -10.61 -9.19
N GLY A 154 24.86 -10.41 -9.70
CA GLY A 154 23.75 -11.36 -9.60
C GLY A 154 22.93 -11.27 -8.31
N SER A 155 23.19 -10.31 -7.42
CA SER A 155 22.43 -10.10 -6.18
C SER A 155 21.15 -9.26 -6.37
N ALA A 156 20.98 -8.63 -7.54
CA ALA A 156 19.74 -7.97 -7.97
C ALA A 156 19.37 -8.38 -9.41
N GLY A 157 18.09 -8.24 -9.75
CA GLY A 157 17.59 -8.34 -11.12
C GLY A 157 16.63 -7.21 -11.44
N LEU A 158 16.72 -6.70 -12.67
CA LEU A 158 15.90 -5.60 -13.17
C LEU A 158 14.87 -6.08 -14.19
N PHE A 159 13.71 -5.43 -14.20
CA PHE A 159 12.67 -5.58 -15.21
C PHE A 159 12.10 -4.21 -15.57
N ALA A 160 11.91 -3.93 -16.85
CA ALA A 160 11.45 -2.62 -17.32
C ALA A 160 9.93 -2.64 -17.54
N VAL A 161 9.25 -1.59 -17.08
CA VAL A 161 7.83 -1.38 -17.38
C VAL A 161 7.62 -0.02 -18.03
N PHE A 162 6.71 0.01 -18.99
CA PHE A 162 6.33 1.21 -19.72
C PHE A 162 4.83 1.44 -19.56
N GLY A 163 4.45 2.61 -19.06
CA GLY A 163 3.05 2.98 -18.85
C GLY A 163 2.29 3.31 -20.14
N GLY A 164 1.01 3.63 -20.00
CA GLY A 164 0.19 4.17 -21.09
C GLY A 164 -0.62 5.38 -20.64
N GLN A 165 -1.62 5.76 -21.42
CA GLN A 165 -2.62 6.75 -20.99
C GLN A 165 -3.38 6.20 -19.77
N GLY A 166 -3.63 7.07 -18.79
CA GLY A 166 -4.25 6.67 -17.53
C GLY A 166 -4.95 7.84 -16.87
N ASN A 167 -4.81 7.97 -15.54
CA ASN A 167 -5.50 9.00 -14.77
C ASN A 167 -4.88 10.41 -14.87
N VAL A 168 -3.73 10.55 -15.54
CA VAL A 168 -2.99 11.83 -15.61
C VAL A 168 -3.38 12.57 -16.88
N GLU A 169 -4.07 13.69 -16.72
CA GLU A 169 -4.48 14.55 -17.84
C GLU A 169 -3.29 15.39 -18.35
N GLU A 170 -2.41 15.80 -17.44
CA GLU A 170 -1.29 16.71 -17.65
C GLU A 170 -0.01 15.98 -18.11
N TYR A 171 -0.14 14.94 -18.92
CA TYR A 171 1.00 14.11 -19.34
C TYR A 171 2.10 14.88 -20.09
N PHE A 172 1.73 15.98 -20.77
CA PHE A 172 2.70 16.83 -21.49
C PHE A 172 3.57 17.66 -20.52
N ASP A 173 3.11 17.90 -19.29
CA ASP A 173 3.92 18.61 -18.29
C ASP A 173 5.13 17.77 -17.91
N GLU A 174 4.99 16.44 -17.88
CA GLU A 174 6.12 15.53 -17.69
C GLU A 174 7.07 15.54 -18.90
N THR A 175 6.55 15.67 -20.13
CA THR A 175 7.37 15.90 -21.34
C THR A 175 8.17 17.20 -21.23
N GLN A 176 7.52 18.27 -20.78
CA GLN A 176 8.17 19.57 -20.56
C GLN A 176 9.23 19.46 -19.46
N GLU A 177 8.91 18.83 -18.33
CA GLU A 177 9.83 18.65 -17.21
C GLU A 177 11.09 17.88 -17.62
N VAL A 178 10.95 16.74 -18.31
CA VAL A 178 12.13 15.98 -18.76
C VAL A 178 12.93 16.77 -19.80
N TYR A 179 12.26 17.49 -20.69
CA TYR A 179 12.97 18.32 -21.67
C TYR A 179 13.71 19.46 -20.97
N ASP A 180 13.05 20.26 -20.14
CA ASP A 180 13.67 21.42 -19.46
C ASP A 180 14.80 20.98 -18.53
N THR A 181 14.68 19.82 -17.88
CA THR A 181 15.72 19.30 -16.98
C THR A 181 16.95 18.80 -17.75
N TYR A 182 16.76 18.13 -18.88
CA TYR A 182 17.83 17.42 -19.60
C TYR A 182 18.04 17.92 -21.04
N GLU A 183 17.56 19.11 -21.38
CA GLU A 183 17.61 19.70 -22.72
C GLU A 183 18.98 19.53 -23.41
N PRO A 184 20.13 19.79 -22.75
CA PRO A 184 21.45 19.59 -23.37
C PRO A 184 21.72 18.15 -23.81
N LEU A 185 21.12 17.15 -23.16
CA LEU A 185 21.30 15.73 -23.46
C LEU A 185 20.32 15.21 -24.53
N VAL A 186 19.14 15.84 -24.64
CA VAL A 186 18.01 15.27 -25.40
C VAL A 186 17.52 16.14 -26.55
N ARG A 187 18.01 17.38 -26.69
CA ARG A 187 17.58 18.34 -27.73
C ARG A 187 17.60 17.72 -29.14
N ASP A 188 18.72 17.13 -29.55
CA ASP A 188 18.86 16.57 -30.89
C ASP A 188 17.84 15.45 -31.17
N PHE A 189 17.58 14.62 -30.16
CA PHE A 189 16.55 13.58 -30.25
C PHE A 189 15.16 14.21 -30.36
N ALA A 190 14.85 15.19 -29.50
CA ALA A 190 13.56 15.89 -29.48
C ALA A 190 13.26 16.58 -30.82
N GLU A 191 14.24 17.27 -31.39
CA GLU A 191 14.12 17.94 -32.69
C GLU A 191 13.87 16.94 -33.82
N LYS A 192 14.62 15.83 -33.85
CA LYS A 192 14.45 14.79 -34.88
C LYS A 192 13.09 14.10 -34.78
N MET A 193 12.68 13.69 -33.59
CA MET A 193 11.40 13.01 -33.38
C MET A 193 10.21 13.94 -33.64
N SER A 194 10.29 15.20 -33.20
CA SER A 194 9.28 16.21 -33.53
C SER A 194 9.17 16.45 -35.03
N ALA A 195 10.30 16.52 -35.75
CA ALA A 195 10.29 16.69 -37.20
C ALA A 195 9.67 15.48 -37.93
N ALA A 196 9.91 14.26 -37.44
CA ALA A 196 9.30 13.04 -37.99
C ALA A 196 7.78 13.02 -37.76
N LEU A 197 7.32 13.28 -36.55
CA LEU A 197 5.89 13.36 -36.21
C LEU A 197 5.17 14.50 -36.94
N LYS A 198 5.81 15.66 -37.06
CA LYS A 198 5.31 16.79 -37.87
C LYS A 198 5.16 16.43 -39.34
N ARG A 199 5.98 15.51 -39.87
CA ARG A 199 5.86 15.00 -41.23
C ARG A 199 4.70 14.02 -41.35
N ALA A 200 4.58 13.09 -40.41
CA ALA A 200 3.48 12.12 -40.36
C ALA A 200 2.11 12.81 -40.29
N ALA A 201 2.00 13.89 -39.50
CA ALA A 201 0.77 14.66 -39.32
C ALA A 201 0.33 15.52 -40.54
N ARG A 202 1.07 15.49 -41.66
CA ARG A 202 0.73 16.29 -42.87
C ARG A 202 -0.18 15.58 -43.86
N SER A 203 -0.44 14.28 -43.69
CA SER A 203 -1.32 13.56 -44.63
C SER A 203 -2.74 14.17 -44.58
N PRO A 204 -3.50 14.15 -45.69
CA PRO A 204 -4.86 14.69 -45.71
C PRO A 204 -5.77 14.05 -44.66
N GLN A 205 -5.59 12.74 -44.39
CA GLN A 205 -6.32 12.03 -43.34
C GLN A 205 -5.89 12.49 -41.95
N ALA A 206 -4.58 12.61 -41.70
CA ALA A 206 -4.05 13.11 -40.42
C ALA A 206 -4.60 14.49 -40.07
N GLN A 207 -4.71 15.40 -41.04
CA GLN A 207 -5.22 16.76 -40.81
C GLN A 207 -6.69 16.79 -40.34
N THR A 208 -7.48 15.73 -40.60
CA THR A 208 -8.86 15.65 -40.13
C THR A 208 -8.97 15.43 -38.62
N VAL A 209 -8.01 14.72 -38.02
CA VAL A 209 -7.98 14.42 -36.58
C VAL A 209 -6.92 15.22 -35.82
N CYS A 210 -5.95 15.80 -36.52
CA CYS A 210 -4.87 16.64 -36.00
C CYS A 210 -4.87 18.05 -36.63
N PRO A 211 -5.96 18.83 -36.57
CA PRO A 211 -6.06 20.14 -37.25
C PRO A 211 -5.03 21.18 -36.78
N LYS A 212 -4.48 21.07 -35.56
CA LYS A 212 -3.44 21.97 -35.05
C LYS A 212 -2.02 21.44 -35.30
N GLY A 213 -1.89 20.32 -36.01
CA GLY A 213 -0.62 19.64 -36.25
C GLY A 213 -0.07 18.91 -35.02
N LEU A 214 1.17 18.45 -35.15
CA LEU A 214 1.93 17.75 -34.11
C LEU A 214 3.37 18.27 -34.16
N ASP A 215 3.64 19.35 -33.42
CA ASP A 215 4.95 20.02 -33.39
C ASP A 215 5.39 20.24 -31.95
N ILE A 216 5.95 19.17 -31.38
CA ILE A 216 6.34 19.09 -29.97
C ILE A 216 7.35 20.19 -29.62
N MET A 217 8.34 20.44 -30.48
CA MET A 217 9.36 21.46 -30.21
C MET A 217 8.78 22.87 -30.12
N THR A 218 7.82 23.21 -30.97
CA THR A 218 7.14 24.51 -30.89
C THR A 218 6.36 24.64 -29.57
N TRP A 219 5.72 23.55 -29.12
CA TRP A 219 4.96 23.53 -27.86
C TRP A 219 5.85 23.55 -26.62
N LEU A 220 7.03 22.92 -26.66
CA LEU A 220 8.04 22.96 -25.60
C LEU A 220 8.70 24.34 -25.47
N ALA A 221 8.85 25.06 -26.60
CA ALA A 221 9.51 26.36 -26.62
C ALA A 221 8.60 27.52 -26.15
N SER A 222 7.28 27.38 -26.24
CA SER A 222 6.34 28.44 -25.87
C SER A 222 5.01 27.89 -25.36
N SER A 223 4.65 28.28 -24.13
CA SER A 223 3.35 27.98 -23.54
C SER A 223 2.18 28.51 -24.36
N ASP A 224 2.36 29.65 -25.04
CA ASP A 224 1.31 30.27 -25.86
C ASP A 224 1.02 29.47 -27.14
N ALA A 225 2.01 28.70 -27.62
CA ALA A 225 1.86 27.86 -28.79
C ALA A 225 1.31 26.46 -28.45
N ARG A 226 1.28 26.09 -27.16
CA ARG A 226 0.79 24.79 -26.70
C ARG A 226 -0.74 24.70 -26.92
N PRO A 227 -1.24 23.63 -27.57
CA PRO A 227 -2.67 23.41 -27.72
C PRO A 227 -3.38 23.24 -26.38
N ASP A 228 -4.70 23.44 -26.39
CA ASP A 228 -5.53 23.15 -25.22
C ASP A 228 -5.50 21.67 -24.81
N LEU A 229 -5.86 21.41 -23.56
CA LEU A 229 -5.84 20.08 -22.96
C LEU A 229 -6.70 19.07 -23.74
N GLN A 230 -7.85 19.47 -24.29
CA GLN A 230 -8.71 18.56 -25.05
C GLN A 230 -8.01 18.08 -26.32
N TYR A 231 -7.28 18.96 -27.02
CA TYR A 231 -6.48 18.58 -28.17
C TYR A 231 -5.33 17.66 -27.77
N LEU A 232 -4.60 17.97 -26.69
CA LEU A 232 -3.51 17.13 -26.19
C LEU A 232 -4.01 15.74 -25.78
N LEU A 233 -5.19 15.62 -25.16
CA LEU A 233 -5.75 14.33 -24.75
C LEU A 233 -6.27 13.48 -25.92
N SER A 234 -6.42 14.05 -27.12
CA SER A 234 -6.82 13.26 -28.28
C SER A 234 -5.80 12.17 -28.59
N VAL A 235 -6.27 10.96 -28.88
CA VAL A 235 -5.39 9.79 -29.06
C VAL A 235 -4.32 9.93 -30.16
N PRO A 236 -4.55 10.61 -31.31
CA PRO A 236 -3.50 10.79 -32.31
C PRO A 236 -2.32 11.66 -31.83
N ILE A 237 -2.53 12.46 -30.78
CA ILE A 237 -1.53 13.38 -30.21
C ILE A 237 -0.90 12.74 -28.97
N SER A 238 -1.72 12.25 -28.05
CA SER A 238 -1.28 11.70 -26.77
C SER A 238 -0.49 10.39 -26.91
N LEU A 239 -0.90 9.45 -27.77
CA LEU A 239 -0.17 8.19 -27.99
C LEU A 239 1.32 8.43 -28.31
N PRO A 240 1.67 9.16 -29.40
CA PRO A 240 3.06 9.38 -29.75
C PRO A 240 3.79 10.25 -28.71
N ILE A 241 3.15 11.24 -28.07
CA ILE A 241 3.86 12.07 -27.07
C ILE A 241 4.18 11.27 -25.81
N VAL A 242 3.27 10.43 -25.33
CA VAL A 242 3.57 9.54 -24.18
C VAL A 242 4.72 8.59 -24.54
N GLY A 243 4.73 8.01 -25.74
CA GLY A 243 5.87 7.22 -26.20
C GLY A 243 7.17 8.03 -26.28
N PHE A 244 7.08 9.29 -26.71
CA PHE A 244 8.22 10.20 -26.78
C PHE A 244 8.80 10.50 -25.39
N THR A 245 7.95 10.78 -24.40
CA THR A 245 8.38 11.00 -23.00
C THR A 245 9.08 9.76 -22.42
N GLN A 246 8.54 8.57 -22.66
CA GLN A 246 9.16 7.30 -22.23
C GLN A 246 10.56 7.13 -22.81
N LEU A 247 10.71 7.38 -24.11
CA LEU A 247 11.99 7.28 -24.80
C LEU A 247 12.97 8.37 -24.34
N LEU A 248 12.50 9.58 -24.01
CA LEU A 248 13.35 10.60 -23.37
C LEU A 248 13.93 10.09 -22.05
N HIS A 249 13.14 9.42 -21.19
CA HIS A 249 13.65 8.86 -19.95
C HIS A 249 14.69 7.75 -20.16
N VAL A 250 14.49 6.89 -21.17
CA VAL A 250 15.49 5.87 -21.55
C VAL A 250 16.77 6.53 -22.04
N LEU A 251 16.67 7.54 -22.90
CA LEU A 251 17.83 8.27 -23.43
C LEU A 251 18.60 8.98 -22.32
N VAL A 252 17.90 9.65 -21.40
CA VAL A 252 18.51 10.28 -20.22
C VAL A 252 19.27 9.24 -19.42
N LEU A 253 18.68 8.08 -19.14
CA LEU A 253 19.36 7.01 -18.41
C LEU A 253 20.65 6.56 -19.12
N CYS A 254 20.62 6.33 -20.44
CA CYS A 254 21.80 5.99 -21.22
C CYS A 254 22.88 7.07 -21.11
N LYS A 255 22.51 8.33 -21.36
CA LYS A 255 23.44 9.47 -21.41
C LYS A 255 24.08 9.77 -20.05
N VAL A 256 23.32 9.65 -18.96
CA VAL A 256 23.80 9.94 -17.60
C VAL A 256 24.69 8.82 -17.06
N THR A 257 24.41 7.56 -17.43
CA THR A 257 25.16 6.41 -16.92
C THR A 257 26.34 6.01 -17.82
N GLY A 258 26.45 6.61 -19.01
CA GLY A 258 27.47 6.31 -20.00
C GLY A 258 27.29 4.98 -20.73
N TYR A 259 26.21 4.23 -20.45
CA TYR A 259 25.92 2.98 -21.15
C TYR A 259 25.39 3.26 -22.55
N THR A 260 25.84 2.46 -23.51
CA THR A 260 25.14 2.37 -24.80
C THR A 260 23.73 1.80 -24.59
N PRO A 261 22.77 2.12 -25.49
CA PRO A 261 21.43 1.56 -25.41
C PRO A 261 21.38 0.03 -25.25
N GLY A 262 22.20 -0.72 -26.00
CA GLY A 262 22.25 -2.18 -25.91
C GLY A 262 22.83 -2.68 -24.59
N GLU A 263 23.90 -2.06 -24.09
CA GLU A 263 24.45 -2.44 -22.78
C GLU A 263 23.46 -2.15 -21.64
N LEU A 264 22.70 -1.05 -21.74
CA LEU A 264 21.64 -0.74 -20.78
C LEU A 264 20.55 -1.81 -20.83
N ALA A 265 20.04 -2.16 -22.02
CA ALA A 265 19.02 -3.18 -22.19
C ALA A 265 19.47 -4.53 -21.61
N ALA A 266 20.74 -4.90 -21.81
CA ALA A 266 21.32 -6.16 -21.31
C ALA A 266 21.38 -6.27 -19.77
N LEU A 267 21.21 -5.17 -19.02
CA LEU A 267 21.08 -5.22 -17.55
C LEU A 267 19.71 -5.72 -17.09
N PHE A 268 18.71 -5.75 -17.99
CA PHE A 268 17.35 -6.12 -17.67
C PHE A 268 17.07 -7.57 -18.06
N LYS A 269 16.29 -8.28 -17.24
CA LYS A 269 15.86 -9.66 -17.51
C LYS A 269 14.68 -9.73 -18.49
N GLY A 270 13.99 -8.61 -18.67
CA GLY A 270 12.88 -8.47 -19.60
C GLY A 270 12.22 -7.11 -19.45
N ALA A 271 11.26 -6.87 -20.33
CA ALA A 271 10.41 -5.69 -20.30
C ALA A 271 8.94 -6.06 -20.56
N THR A 272 8.04 -5.13 -20.27
CA THR A 272 6.66 -5.16 -20.77
C THR A 272 6.11 -3.74 -20.79
N GLY A 273 4.94 -3.56 -21.37
CA GLY A 273 4.27 -2.28 -21.35
C GLY A 273 2.76 -2.40 -21.25
N HIS A 274 2.18 -1.46 -20.51
CA HIS A 274 0.74 -1.39 -20.32
C HIS A 274 0.11 -0.62 -21.47
N SER A 275 -0.85 -1.26 -22.15
CA SER A 275 -1.49 -0.69 -23.34
C SER A 275 -0.43 -0.21 -24.34
N GLN A 276 -0.39 1.08 -24.66
CA GLN A 276 0.58 1.66 -25.60
C GLN A 276 2.06 1.50 -25.23
N GLY A 277 2.38 1.35 -23.94
CA GLY A 277 3.76 1.19 -23.49
C GLY A 277 4.44 -0.06 -24.06
N ILE A 278 3.66 -1.04 -24.55
CA ILE A 278 4.22 -2.26 -25.14
C ILE A 278 5.12 -1.93 -26.34
N ILE A 279 4.80 -0.89 -27.12
CA ILE A 279 5.57 -0.49 -28.31
C ILE A 279 6.94 0.07 -27.91
N THR A 280 7.02 0.93 -26.90
CA THR A 280 8.29 1.46 -26.41
C THR A 280 9.11 0.42 -25.65
N SER A 281 8.46 -0.57 -25.02
CA SER A 281 9.16 -1.71 -24.42
C SER A 281 9.89 -2.58 -25.47
N VAL A 282 9.33 -2.71 -26.68
CA VAL A 282 10.00 -3.37 -27.81
C VAL A 282 11.19 -2.55 -28.31
N VAL A 283 11.08 -1.22 -28.36
CA VAL A 283 12.24 -0.36 -28.68
C VAL A 283 13.36 -0.57 -27.67
N PHE A 284 13.03 -0.55 -26.38
CA PHE A 284 13.98 -0.80 -25.30
C PHE A 284 14.66 -2.17 -25.41
N ALA A 285 13.89 -3.20 -25.78
CA ALA A 285 14.46 -4.54 -25.97
C ALA A 285 15.30 -4.68 -27.24
N SER A 286 15.08 -3.83 -28.25
CA SER A 286 15.72 -3.95 -29.58
C SER A 286 16.90 -2.99 -29.80
N MET A 287 17.08 -1.99 -28.94
CA MET A 287 18.15 -0.99 -29.09
C MET A 287 19.54 -1.60 -28.87
N THR A 288 20.52 -1.15 -29.66
CA THR A 288 21.92 -1.61 -29.62
C THR A 288 22.86 -0.43 -29.37
N ASP A 289 22.78 0.59 -30.22
CA ASP A 289 23.52 1.85 -30.14
C ASP A 289 22.59 3.06 -30.27
N ILE A 290 23.16 4.26 -30.25
CA ILE A 290 22.39 5.51 -30.32
C ILE A 290 21.65 5.67 -31.66
N ASP A 291 22.21 5.19 -32.77
CA ASP A 291 21.60 5.31 -34.10
C ASP A 291 20.39 4.38 -34.22
N SER A 292 20.53 3.14 -33.73
CA SER A 292 19.44 2.18 -33.63
C SER A 292 18.34 2.71 -32.71
N PHE A 293 18.69 3.34 -31.58
CA PHE A 293 17.72 3.95 -30.67
C PHE A 293 16.91 5.05 -31.38
N TYR A 294 17.57 5.94 -32.12
CA TYR A 294 16.89 7.00 -32.88
C TYR A 294 15.99 6.43 -33.98
N SER A 295 16.47 5.43 -34.72
CA SER A 295 15.71 4.78 -35.79
C SER A 295 14.48 4.04 -35.27
N LEU A 296 14.65 3.20 -34.23
CA LEU A 296 13.56 2.45 -33.61
C LEU A 296 12.54 3.37 -32.94
N SER A 297 13.00 4.46 -32.32
CA SER A 297 12.13 5.50 -31.75
C SER A 297 11.25 6.14 -32.83
N GLU A 298 11.83 6.54 -33.97
CA GLU A 298 11.06 7.13 -35.07
C GLU A 298 9.95 6.18 -35.57
N LYS A 299 10.27 4.89 -35.72
CA LYS A 299 9.30 3.86 -36.08
C LYS A 299 8.19 3.68 -35.04
N ALA A 300 8.56 3.57 -33.77
CA ALA A 300 7.60 3.41 -32.68
C ALA A 300 6.65 4.61 -32.55
N LEU A 301 7.18 5.83 -32.65
CA LEU A 301 6.38 7.06 -32.59
C LEU A 301 5.46 7.19 -33.81
N GLY A 302 5.95 6.84 -35.01
CA GLY A 302 5.12 6.78 -36.22
C GLY A 302 4.01 5.73 -36.11
N MET A 303 4.32 4.55 -35.57
CA MET A 303 3.34 3.49 -35.29
C MET A 303 2.26 3.95 -34.30
N LEU A 304 2.66 4.54 -33.17
CA LEU A 304 1.74 5.10 -32.17
C LEU A 304 0.84 6.19 -32.78
N PHE A 305 1.40 7.05 -33.64
CA PHE A 305 0.64 8.05 -34.37
C PHE A 305 -0.38 7.42 -35.33
N ALA A 306 0.02 6.43 -36.13
CA ALA A 306 -0.88 5.74 -37.07
C ALA A 306 -2.03 5.02 -36.34
N ILE A 307 -1.72 4.31 -35.25
CA ILE A 307 -2.73 3.64 -34.41
C ILE A 307 -3.71 4.67 -33.84
N GLY A 308 -3.20 5.76 -33.25
CA GLY A 308 -4.04 6.81 -32.69
C GLY A 308 -4.93 7.49 -33.72
N MET A 309 -4.38 7.83 -34.88
CA MET A 309 -5.12 8.41 -36.00
C MET A 309 -6.27 7.50 -36.43
N HIS A 310 -6.00 6.22 -36.72
CA HIS A 310 -7.02 5.29 -37.19
C HIS A 310 -8.02 4.90 -36.10
N ALA A 311 -7.61 4.81 -34.84
CA ALA A 311 -8.52 4.62 -33.73
C ALA A 311 -9.51 5.80 -33.60
N GLN A 312 -9.02 7.03 -33.74
CA GLN A 312 -9.86 8.23 -33.67
C GLN A 312 -10.79 8.35 -34.88
N LEU A 313 -10.33 7.97 -36.08
CA LEU A 313 -11.15 7.93 -37.29
C LEU A 313 -12.24 6.86 -37.21
N ALA A 314 -11.90 5.66 -36.70
CA ALA A 314 -12.85 4.58 -36.51
C ALA A 314 -13.94 4.95 -35.49
N ARG A 315 -13.55 5.65 -34.42
CA ARG A 315 -14.44 6.12 -33.35
C ARG A 315 -14.18 7.58 -32.98
N PRO A 316 -14.79 8.53 -33.70
CA PRO A 316 -14.67 9.95 -33.37
C PRO A 316 -15.29 10.27 -32.00
N PRO A 317 -14.81 11.31 -31.30
CA PRO A 317 -15.40 11.71 -30.02
C PRO A 317 -16.84 12.19 -30.25
N THR A 318 -17.78 11.69 -29.45
CA THR A 318 -19.18 12.10 -29.52
C THR A 318 -19.48 13.15 -28.45
N THR A 319 -20.34 14.13 -28.77
CA THR A 319 -20.80 15.12 -27.80
C THR A 319 -21.59 14.45 -26.68
N THR A 320 -21.13 14.62 -25.44
CA THR A 320 -21.82 14.13 -24.25
C THR A 320 -23.04 15.00 -23.94
N ASN A 321 -24.16 14.37 -23.57
CA ASN A 321 -25.34 15.09 -23.11
C ASN A 321 -24.99 15.91 -21.85
N PRO A 322 -25.23 17.24 -21.81
CA PRO A 322 -24.88 18.08 -20.66
C PRO A 322 -25.43 17.57 -19.33
N ALA A 323 -26.64 16.99 -19.31
CA ALA A 323 -27.23 16.43 -18.09
C ALA A 323 -26.49 15.18 -17.59
N ILE A 324 -25.96 14.36 -18.50
CA ILE A 324 -25.13 13.18 -18.15
C ILE A 324 -23.77 13.64 -17.60
N LEU A 325 -23.19 14.66 -18.22
CA LEU A 325 -21.92 15.23 -17.76
C LEU A 325 -22.05 15.80 -16.35
N GLU A 326 -23.05 16.65 -16.12
CA GLU A 326 -23.32 17.28 -14.82
C GLU A 326 -23.52 16.22 -13.72
N ASP A 327 -24.41 15.25 -13.95
CA ASP A 327 -24.67 14.18 -12.98
C ASP A 327 -23.42 13.31 -12.70
N SER A 328 -22.59 13.01 -13.71
CA SER A 328 -21.36 12.23 -13.50
C SER A 328 -20.31 12.99 -12.69
N LEU A 329 -20.19 14.32 -12.91
CA LEU A 329 -19.31 15.19 -12.13
C LEU A 329 -19.77 15.32 -10.67
N GLU A 330 -21.07 15.51 -10.44
CA GLU A 330 -21.66 15.57 -9.09
C GLU A 330 -21.40 14.29 -8.28
N ASN A 331 -21.29 13.15 -8.95
CA ASN A 331 -21.00 11.85 -8.33
C ASN A 331 -19.49 11.49 -8.28
N ALA A 332 -18.61 12.45 -8.62
CA ALA A 332 -17.15 12.31 -8.63
C ALA A 332 -16.63 11.20 -9.57
N GLU A 333 -17.29 10.98 -10.69
CA GLU A 333 -16.94 9.95 -11.69
C GLU A 333 -16.09 10.51 -12.84
N GLY A 334 -15.99 11.84 -12.97
CA GLY A 334 -15.24 12.49 -14.04
C GLY A 334 -16.04 12.67 -15.34
N THR A 335 -15.39 13.16 -16.39
CA THR A 335 -16.01 13.41 -17.69
C THR A 335 -16.29 12.09 -18.42
N PRO A 336 -17.56 11.80 -18.81
CA PRO A 336 -17.89 10.55 -19.50
C PRO A 336 -17.08 10.34 -20.78
N GLY A 337 -16.36 9.23 -20.82
CA GLY A 337 -15.52 8.79 -21.92
C GLY A 337 -15.75 7.32 -22.27
N PRO A 338 -15.01 6.78 -23.24
CA PRO A 338 -15.14 5.41 -23.71
C PRO A 338 -14.52 4.35 -22.78
N MET A 339 -13.85 4.76 -21.69
CA MET A 339 -13.18 3.86 -20.76
C MET A 339 -13.47 4.26 -19.30
N LEU A 340 -13.91 3.31 -18.49
CA LEU A 340 -14.29 3.49 -17.09
C LEU A 340 -13.43 2.62 -16.17
N SER A 341 -12.64 3.26 -15.32
CA SER A 341 -11.87 2.57 -14.26
C SER A 341 -12.79 2.20 -13.10
N ILE A 342 -12.63 0.98 -12.58
CA ILE A 342 -13.33 0.44 -11.41
C ILE A 342 -12.29 -0.12 -10.45
N SER A 343 -12.24 0.39 -9.22
CA SER A 343 -11.26 0.00 -8.20
C SER A 343 -11.94 -0.48 -6.92
N ARG A 344 -11.35 -1.48 -6.27
CA ARG A 344 -11.78 -2.15 -5.02
C ARG A 344 -12.96 -3.12 -5.13
N LEU A 345 -13.41 -3.45 -6.34
CA LEU A 345 -14.30 -4.61 -6.59
C LEU A 345 -13.50 -5.82 -7.05
N ARG A 346 -14.05 -7.04 -6.98
CA ARG A 346 -13.44 -8.22 -7.61
C ARG A 346 -13.88 -8.34 -9.06
N GLN A 347 -13.11 -9.06 -9.87
CA GLN A 347 -13.42 -9.27 -11.29
C GLN A 347 -14.82 -9.88 -11.48
N SER A 348 -15.15 -10.92 -10.72
CA SER A 348 -16.46 -11.58 -10.78
C SER A 348 -17.63 -10.63 -10.49
N ASP A 349 -17.43 -9.67 -9.58
CA ASP A 349 -18.45 -8.68 -9.23
C ASP A 349 -18.62 -7.67 -10.37
N VAL A 350 -17.52 -7.24 -11.00
CA VAL A 350 -17.52 -6.33 -12.16
C VAL A 350 -18.20 -6.99 -13.37
N GLU A 351 -17.82 -8.21 -13.73
CA GLU A 351 -18.37 -8.97 -14.86
C GLU A 351 -19.88 -9.20 -14.71
N LYS A 352 -20.35 -9.52 -13.50
CA LYS A 352 -21.78 -9.65 -13.21
C LYS A 352 -22.55 -8.36 -13.52
N HIS A 353 -21.98 -7.19 -13.22
CA HIS A 353 -22.61 -5.91 -13.52
C HIS A 353 -22.53 -5.53 -15.00
N ILE A 354 -21.43 -5.86 -15.66
CA ILE A 354 -21.29 -5.73 -17.12
C ILE A 354 -22.39 -6.56 -17.82
N GLU A 355 -22.55 -7.83 -17.45
CA GLU A 355 -23.55 -8.72 -18.04
C GLU A 355 -24.97 -8.18 -17.83
N ALA A 356 -25.30 -7.76 -16.61
CA ALA A 356 -26.61 -7.19 -16.29
C ALA A 356 -26.91 -5.92 -17.11
N THR A 357 -25.92 -5.06 -17.31
CA THR A 357 -26.03 -3.87 -18.16
C THR A 357 -26.19 -4.26 -19.63
N ASN A 358 -25.38 -5.20 -20.14
CA ASN A 358 -25.41 -5.64 -21.54
C ASN A 358 -26.71 -6.32 -21.96
N ARG A 359 -27.43 -6.98 -21.05
CA ARG A 359 -28.78 -7.55 -21.34
C ARG A 359 -29.79 -6.51 -21.84
N HIS A 360 -29.57 -5.24 -21.54
CA HIS A 360 -30.43 -4.12 -21.94
C HIS A 360 -29.86 -3.31 -23.12
N LEU A 361 -28.69 -3.69 -23.65
CA LEU A 361 -27.99 -2.96 -24.69
C LEU A 361 -27.95 -3.79 -26.00
N PRO A 362 -28.15 -3.17 -27.17
CA PRO A 362 -27.90 -3.82 -28.45
C PRO A 362 -26.39 -4.10 -28.62
N ALA A 363 -26.05 -5.04 -29.50
CA ALA A 363 -24.67 -5.52 -29.69
C ALA A 363 -23.66 -4.40 -29.99
N ASP A 364 -24.05 -3.38 -30.75
CA ASP A 364 -23.22 -2.23 -31.09
C ASP A 364 -23.04 -1.24 -29.92
N ARG A 365 -23.68 -1.47 -28.77
CA ARG A 365 -23.57 -0.62 -27.57
C ARG A 365 -23.10 -1.34 -26.32
N GLN A 366 -22.75 -2.62 -26.42
CA GLN A 366 -22.29 -3.41 -25.29
C GLN A 366 -20.95 -2.90 -24.73
N ILE A 367 -20.74 -3.15 -23.45
CA ILE A 367 -19.52 -2.81 -22.72
C ILE A 367 -18.77 -4.09 -22.38
N ALA A 368 -17.44 -4.04 -22.33
CA ALA A 368 -16.60 -5.20 -22.06
C ALA A 368 -15.48 -4.86 -21.09
N LEU A 369 -15.02 -5.86 -20.35
CA LEU A 369 -13.81 -5.75 -19.53
C LEU A 369 -12.60 -5.74 -20.46
N SER A 370 -11.77 -4.72 -20.34
CA SER A 370 -10.68 -4.46 -21.28
C SER A 370 -9.31 -4.51 -20.63
N LEU A 371 -9.19 -3.99 -19.41
CA LEU A 371 -7.94 -4.00 -18.64
C LEU A 371 -8.17 -4.66 -17.29
N ILE A 372 -7.40 -5.70 -17.00
CA ILE A 372 -7.22 -6.34 -15.70
C ILE A 372 -5.92 -5.78 -15.12
N ASN A 373 -6.03 -4.63 -14.46
CA ASN A 373 -4.89 -3.88 -13.92
C ASN A 373 -4.36 -4.51 -12.64
N GLY A 374 -5.19 -5.27 -11.92
CA GLY A 374 -4.85 -5.96 -10.69
C GLY A 374 -6.06 -6.75 -10.18
N PRO A 375 -5.94 -7.50 -9.07
CA PRO A 375 -7.02 -8.32 -8.53
C PRO A 375 -8.31 -7.56 -8.21
N ARG A 376 -8.18 -6.25 -7.98
CA ARG A 376 -9.28 -5.35 -7.65
C ARG A 376 -9.23 -4.02 -8.40
N SER A 377 -8.62 -4.00 -9.57
CA SER A 377 -8.52 -2.81 -10.40
C SER A 377 -8.74 -3.19 -11.85
N PHE A 378 -9.78 -2.62 -12.46
CA PHE A 378 -10.27 -3.01 -13.77
C PHE A 378 -10.63 -1.78 -14.59
N VAL A 379 -10.64 -1.92 -15.92
CA VAL A 379 -11.18 -0.91 -16.83
C VAL A 379 -12.15 -1.55 -17.79
N VAL A 380 -13.32 -0.93 -17.92
CA VAL A 380 -14.39 -1.35 -18.81
C VAL A 380 -14.46 -0.38 -19.99
N THR A 381 -14.48 -0.91 -21.21
CA THR A 381 -14.57 -0.11 -22.45
C THR A 381 -15.95 -0.24 -23.09
N GLY A 382 -16.42 0.84 -23.70
CA GLY A 382 -17.58 0.86 -24.60
C GLY A 382 -18.08 2.30 -24.82
N PRO A 383 -19.29 2.49 -25.37
CA PRO A 383 -19.82 3.83 -25.56
C PRO A 383 -20.01 4.56 -24.22
N SER A 384 -19.69 5.85 -24.17
CA SER A 384 -19.75 6.65 -22.92
C SER A 384 -21.12 6.59 -22.25
N GLN A 385 -22.20 6.59 -23.04
CA GLN A 385 -23.57 6.47 -22.54
C GLN A 385 -23.86 5.09 -21.90
N SER A 386 -23.29 4.00 -22.44
CA SER A 386 -23.43 2.66 -21.88
C SER A 386 -22.66 2.51 -20.57
N LEU A 387 -21.44 3.06 -20.51
CA LEU A 387 -20.63 3.09 -19.29
C LEU A 387 -21.26 3.96 -18.19
N TYR A 388 -21.90 5.07 -18.56
CA TYR A 388 -22.72 5.84 -17.64
C TYR A 388 -23.89 5.00 -17.06
N GLY A 389 -24.54 4.20 -17.90
CA GLY A 389 -25.57 3.24 -17.46
C GLY A 389 -25.05 2.20 -16.45
N LEU A 390 -23.79 1.75 -16.62
CA LEU A 390 -23.11 0.91 -15.63
C LEU A 390 -22.90 1.69 -14.31
N ASN A 391 -22.40 2.92 -14.35
CA ASN A 391 -22.22 3.77 -13.16
C ASN A 391 -23.53 3.95 -12.38
N LEU A 392 -24.65 4.25 -13.06
CA LEU A 392 -25.97 4.36 -12.41
C LEU A 392 -26.35 3.10 -11.62
N SER A 393 -25.99 1.93 -12.12
CA SER A 393 -26.24 0.65 -11.43
C SER A 393 -25.30 0.46 -10.26
N LEU A 394 -24.01 0.79 -10.43
CA LEU A 394 -22.99 0.68 -9.40
C LEU A 394 -23.22 1.65 -8.23
N ARG A 395 -23.72 2.87 -8.47
CA ARG A 395 -24.05 3.85 -7.42
C ARG A 395 -25.00 3.28 -6.36
N LYS A 396 -25.93 2.40 -6.75
CA LYS A 396 -26.90 1.79 -5.83
C LYS A 396 -26.23 0.87 -4.78
N LEU A 397 -25.06 0.35 -5.11
CA LEU A 397 -24.29 -0.60 -4.27
C LEU A 397 -23.23 0.11 -3.43
N LYS A 398 -22.74 1.24 -3.92
CA LYS A 398 -21.66 2.03 -3.33
C LYS A 398 -22.10 2.62 -1.98
N ALA A 399 -21.23 2.50 -0.99
CA ALA A 399 -21.40 3.20 0.28
C ALA A 399 -21.20 4.71 0.06
N PRO A 400 -22.09 5.58 0.59
CA PRO A 400 -21.83 7.01 0.65
C PRO A 400 -20.52 7.31 1.39
N PRO A 401 -19.77 8.35 0.97
CA PRO A 401 -18.59 8.79 1.71
C PRO A 401 -18.91 9.05 3.18
N GLY A 402 -18.10 8.51 4.10
CA GLY A 402 -18.25 8.72 5.54
C GLY A 402 -19.35 7.90 6.23
N LEU A 403 -20.03 6.99 5.54
CA LEU A 403 -20.98 6.07 6.19
C LEU A 403 -20.25 5.12 7.16
N ASP A 404 -20.51 5.25 8.46
CA ASP A 404 -20.02 4.30 9.47
C ASP A 404 -20.84 3.00 9.41
N GLN A 405 -20.14 1.89 9.18
CA GLN A 405 -20.72 0.55 9.10
C GLN A 405 -20.12 -0.41 10.14
N ASN A 406 -19.38 0.09 11.13
CA ASN A 406 -18.68 -0.73 12.13
C ASN A 406 -19.63 -1.56 13.01
N ARG A 407 -20.90 -1.14 13.13
CA ARG A 407 -21.97 -1.87 13.85
C ARG A 407 -22.91 -2.65 12.93
N VAL A 408 -22.59 -2.74 11.64
CA VAL A 408 -23.33 -3.52 10.65
C VAL A 408 -22.54 -4.80 10.37
N PRO A 409 -23.16 -5.99 10.44
CA PRO A 409 -22.52 -7.25 10.05
C PRO A 409 -21.85 -7.12 8.68
N PHE A 410 -20.62 -7.62 8.55
CA PHE A 410 -19.76 -7.37 7.40
C PHE A 410 -20.43 -7.70 6.06
N SER A 411 -21.12 -8.84 5.96
CA SER A 411 -21.81 -9.27 4.73
C SER A 411 -22.96 -8.37 4.30
N GLN A 412 -23.49 -7.54 5.21
CA GLN A 412 -24.61 -6.64 4.99
C GLN A 412 -24.18 -5.19 4.72
N ARG A 413 -22.86 -4.92 4.74
CA ARG A 413 -22.32 -3.59 4.48
C ARG A 413 -22.47 -3.22 3.00
N LYS A 414 -22.71 -1.94 2.74
CA LYS A 414 -22.53 -1.37 1.41
C LYS A 414 -21.06 -1.44 1.01
N LEU A 415 -20.81 -1.74 -0.26
CA LEU A 415 -19.47 -1.92 -0.80
C LEU A 415 -18.76 -0.56 -0.92
N GLN A 416 -17.48 -0.53 -0.52
CA GLN A 416 -16.64 0.65 -0.67
C GLN A 416 -15.73 0.49 -1.88
N PHE A 417 -16.11 1.10 -2.99
CA PHE A 417 -15.37 1.06 -4.24
C PHE A 417 -15.47 2.40 -4.98
N SER A 418 -14.60 2.61 -5.97
CA SER A 418 -14.58 3.84 -6.77
C SER A 418 -14.69 3.52 -8.25
N THR A 419 -15.43 4.36 -8.97
CA THR A 419 -15.50 4.35 -10.43
C THR A 419 -15.09 5.74 -10.93
N ARG A 420 -14.31 5.79 -12.01
CA ARG A 420 -13.86 7.04 -12.62
C ARG A 420 -13.61 6.85 -14.11
N PHE A 421 -14.13 7.73 -14.95
CA PHE A 421 -13.82 7.76 -16.37
C PHE A 421 -12.36 8.15 -16.59
N LEU A 422 -11.71 7.47 -17.53
CA LEU A 422 -10.34 7.79 -17.93
C LEU A 422 -10.35 8.92 -18.98
N PRO A 423 -9.40 9.87 -18.92
CA PRO A 423 -9.24 10.95 -19.90
C PRO A 423 -8.65 10.43 -21.22
N ILE A 424 -9.35 9.51 -21.89
CA ILE A 424 -8.94 8.86 -23.14
C ILE A 424 -10.08 9.03 -24.15
N THR A 425 -9.78 9.38 -25.40
CA THR A 425 -10.82 9.70 -26.40
C THR A 425 -11.22 8.55 -27.33
N ALA A 426 -10.57 7.39 -27.23
CA ALA A 426 -10.88 6.20 -28.03
C ALA A 426 -11.12 4.94 -27.17
N PRO A 427 -12.00 4.02 -27.60
CA PRO A 427 -12.30 2.78 -26.89
C PRO A 427 -11.24 1.70 -27.15
N PHE A 428 -10.02 1.87 -26.63
CA PHE A 428 -8.96 0.87 -26.78
C PHE A 428 -9.31 -0.47 -26.15
N HIS A 429 -8.64 -1.51 -26.65
CA HIS A 429 -8.79 -2.90 -26.19
C HIS A 429 -10.23 -3.38 -26.34
N SER A 430 -10.84 -3.10 -27.50
CA SER A 430 -12.23 -3.48 -27.74
C SER A 430 -12.55 -3.70 -29.21
N GLU A 431 -13.62 -4.47 -29.45
CA GLU A 431 -14.20 -4.71 -30.78
C GLU A 431 -14.61 -3.42 -31.51
N TYR A 432 -14.78 -2.30 -30.79
CA TYR A 432 -15.09 -1.00 -31.38
C TYR A 432 -13.99 -0.49 -32.32
N LEU A 433 -12.76 -0.97 -32.16
CA LEU A 433 -11.61 -0.63 -32.98
C LEU A 433 -11.21 -1.76 -33.95
N ALA A 434 -12.01 -2.81 -34.14
CA ALA A 434 -11.64 -3.96 -34.96
C ALA A 434 -11.26 -3.63 -36.42
N ALA A 435 -11.75 -2.51 -36.96
CA ALA A 435 -11.36 -2.05 -38.29
C ALA A 435 -9.97 -1.36 -38.32
N ALA A 436 -9.61 -0.64 -37.26
CA ALA A 436 -8.44 0.25 -37.22
C ALA A 436 -7.08 -0.45 -37.46
N PRO A 437 -6.82 -1.69 -36.97
CA PRO A 437 -5.56 -2.37 -37.22
C PRO A 437 -5.15 -2.44 -38.68
N GLU A 438 -6.09 -2.72 -39.58
CA GLU A 438 -5.78 -2.92 -40.99
C GLU A 438 -5.32 -1.63 -41.66
N GLN A 439 -5.98 -0.50 -41.37
CA GLN A 439 -5.56 0.79 -41.92
C GLN A 439 -4.26 1.30 -41.26
N ALA A 440 -4.09 1.08 -39.95
CA ALA A 440 -2.85 1.40 -39.27
C ALA A 440 -1.66 0.63 -39.86
N MET A 441 -1.83 -0.67 -40.14
CA MET A 441 -0.81 -1.49 -40.78
C MET A 441 -0.41 -0.96 -42.16
N GLN A 442 -1.36 -0.51 -42.98
CA GLN A 442 -1.06 0.06 -44.30
C GLN A 442 -0.15 1.30 -44.20
N ASP A 443 -0.44 2.20 -43.26
CA ASP A 443 0.39 3.39 -43.05
C ASP A 443 1.75 3.04 -42.44
N ILE A 444 1.78 2.12 -41.47
CA ILE A 444 3.01 1.62 -40.86
C ILE A 444 3.92 1.01 -41.94
N GLU A 445 3.36 0.21 -42.84
CA GLU A 445 4.11 -0.41 -43.92
C GLU A 445 4.61 0.59 -44.95
N ALA A 446 3.75 1.52 -45.37
CA ALA A 446 4.09 2.55 -46.35
C ALA A 446 5.20 3.49 -45.87
N ASN A 447 5.31 3.71 -44.55
CA ASN A 447 6.30 4.59 -43.95
C ASN A 447 7.52 3.85 -43.36
N GLY A 448 7.59 2.52 -43.46
CA GLY A 448 8.72 1.73 -42.95
C GLY A 448 8.82 1.67 -41.42
N TRP A 449 7.68 1.78 -40.73
CA TRP A 449 7.60 1.81 -39.26
C TRP A 449 7.51 0.42 -38.62
N GLN A 450 7.89 -0.65 -39.32
CA GLN A 450 7.84 -2.01 -38.78
C GLN A 450 8.96 -2.28 -37.76
N LEU A 451 8.59 -3.02 -36.71
CA LEU A 451 9.47 -3.60 -35.69
C LEU A 451 9.50 -5.12 -35.84
N ASN A 452 10.69 -5.73 -35.67
CA ASN A 452 10.89 -7.17 -35.83
C ASN A 452 11.21 -7.86 -34.50
N ALA A 453 10.69 -9.08 -34.33
CA ALA A 453 10.97 -9.88 -33.14
C ALA A 453 12.45 -10.29 -33.01
N SER A 454 13.14 -10.48 -34.13
CA SER A 454 14.57 -10.86 -34.16
C SER A 454 15.51 -9.78 -33.63
N ASP A 455 15.06 -8.53 -33.58
CA ASP A 455 15.88 -7.40 -33.14
C ASP A 455 15.96 -7.32 -31.60
N MET A 456 15.04 -7.98 -30.89
CA MET A 456 14.95 -7.95 -29.43
C MET A 456 16.02 -8.83 -28.74
N GLN A 457 16.81 -8.22 -27.87
CA GLN A 457 17.86 -8.88 -27.08
C GLN A 457 17.35 -9.50 -25.79
N ILE A 458 16.30 -8.92 -25.20
CA ILE A 458 15.65 -9.37 -23.97
C ILE A 458 14.17 -9.71 -24.24
N PRO A 459 13.54 -10.59 -23.45
CA PRO A 459 12.12 -10.89 -23.61
C PRO A 459 11.25 -9.64 -23.37
N VAL A 460 10.21 -9.51 -24.19
CA VAL A 460 9.12 -8.56 -23.93
C VAL A 460 7.86 -9.36 -23.69
N LEU A 461 7.29 -9.26 -22.48
CA LEU A 461 6.09 -10.01 -22.12
C LEU A 461 4.85 -9.31 -22.68
N SER A 462 4.01 -10.05 -23.39
CA SER A 462 2.78 -9.52 -23.98
C SER A 462 1.78 -9.08 -22.91
N GLY A 463 1.06 -8.00 -23.20
CA GLY A 463 0.08 -7.42 -22.27
C GLY A 463 -1.18 -8.28 -22.07
N ASP A 464 -1.56 -9.11 -23.04
CA ASP A 464 -2.81 -9.88 -23.03
C ASP A 464 -2.68 -11.25 -22.36
N ASP A 465 -1.57 -11.97 -22.61
CA ASP A 465 -1.39 -13.34 -22.14
C ASP A 465 -0.06 -13.60 -21.42
N GLY A 466 0.86 -12.63 -21.38
CA GLY A 466 2.17 -12.75 -20.76
C GLY A 466 3.19 -13.57 -21.55
N SER A 467 2.91 -13.93 -22.81
CA SER A 467 3.85 -14.64 -23.69
C SER A 467 5.06 -13.78 -24.09
N ASP A 468 6.18 -14.41 -24.46
CA ASP A 468 7.36 -13.69 -24.94
C ASP A 468 7.18 -13.28 -26.42
N LEU A 469 7.12 -11.98 -26.67
CA LEU A 469 6.92 -11.42 -28.01
C LEU A 469 8.07 -11.75 -28.98
N ARG A 470 9.22 -12.26 -28.52
CA ARG A 470 10.28 -12.75 -29.41
C ARG A 470 9.86 -13.96 -30.24
N GLU A 471 8.84 -14.69 -29.78
CA GLU A 471 8.29 -15.85 -30.47
C GLU A 471 7.20 -15.48 -31.50
N GLU A 472 6.82 -14.19 -31.58
CA GLU A 472 5.77 -13.73 -32.47
C GLU A 472 6.21 -13.67 -33.93
N LYS A 473 5.40 -14.28 -34.81
CA LYS A 473 5.67 -14.32 -36.26
C LYS A 473 5.51 -12.95 -36.92
N SER A 474 4.53 -12.18 -36.46
CA SER A 474 4.24 -10.84 -36.97
C SER A 474 4.13 -9.87 -35.81
N LEU A 475 5.29 -9.49 -35.26
CA LEU A 475 5.38 -8.61 -34.09
C LEU A 475 4.61 -7.30 -34.30
N THR A 476 4.85 -6.61 -35.41
CA THR A 476 4.20 -5.32 -35.69
C THR A 476 2.67 -5.44 -35.69
N ARG A 477 2.12 -6.51 -36.31
CA ARG A 477 0.68 -6.77 -36.27
C ARG A 477 0.18 -7.05 -34.86
N LYS A 478 0.89 -7.92 -34.11
CA LYS A 478 0.57 -8.22 -32.71
C LYS A 478 0.54 -6.97 -31.85
N LEU A 479 1.48 -6.03 -32.03
CA LEU A 479 1.52 -4.77 -31.30
C LEU A 479 0.30 -3.88 -31.62
N VAL A 480 -0.05 -3.74 -32.90
CA VAL A 480 -1.24 -2.99 -33.33
C VAL A 480 -2.52 -3.60 -32.75
N ASP A 481 -2.67 -4.93 -32.85
CA ASP A 481 -3.82 -5.64 -32.30
C ASP A 481 -3.87 -5.52 -30.76
N SER A 482 -2.71 -5.53 -30.09
CA SER A 482 -2.60 -5.41 -28.63
C SER A 482 -3.12 -4.07 -28.10
N LEU A 483 -2.93 -2.97 -28.83
CA LEU A 483 -3.49 -1.67 -28.46
C LEU A 483 -4.97 -1.55 -28.84
N CYS A 484 -5.33 -2.00 -30.04
CA CYS A 484 -6.67 -1.75 -30.59
C CYS A 484 -7.73 -2.68 -29.99
N VAL A 485 -7.47 -3.99 -29.98
CA VAL A 485 -8.52 -5.01 -29.79
C VAL A 485 -8.28 -5.93 -28.60
N LEU A 486 -7.04 -6.38 -28.38
CA LEU A 486 -6.78 -7.38 -27.33
C LEU A 486 -6.86 -6.73 -25.93
N PRO A 487 -7.37 -7.46 -24.92
CA PRO A 487 -7.37 -6.97 -23.54
C PRO A 487 -5.95 -6.90 -22.97
N VAL A 488 -5.79 -6.18 -21.86
CA VAL A 488 -4.54 -6.20 -21.07
C VAL A 488 -4.81 -6.93 -19.77
N ASP A 489 -4.08 -8.00 -19.51
CA ASP A 489 -3.95 -8.63 -18.19
C ASP A 489 -2.59 -8.28 -17.59
N TRP A 490 -2.56 -7.17 -16.86
CA TRP A 490 -1.34 -6.66 -16.24
C TRP A 490 -0.79 -7.61 -15.19
N THR A 491 -1.64 -8.42 -14.54
CA THR A 491 -1.20 -9.40 -13.55
C THR A 491 -0.39 -10.53 -14.18
N ARG A 492 -0.79 -10.97 -15.37
CA ARG A 492 -0.07 -11.95 -16.18
C ARG A 492 1.17 -11.35 -16.83
N ALA A 493 1.07 -10.17 -17.43
CA ALA A 493 2.20 -9.47 -18.05
C ALA A 493 3.33 -9.14 -17.06
N THR A 494 2.99 -9.02 -15.77
CA THR A 494 3.95 -8.83 -14.67
C THR A 494 4.13 -10.07 -13.80
N SER A 495 3.82 -11.27 -14.30
CA SER A 495 4.11 -12.54 -13.63
C SER A 495 5.60 -12.92 -13.77
N ILE A 496 6.45 -12.04 -13.24
CA ILE A 496 7.90 -12.14 -13.34
C ILE A 496 8.42 -13.11 -12.26
N ASP A 497 9.48 -13.84 -12.57
CA ASP A 497 10.09 -14.78 -11.63
C ASP A 497 10.83 -14.08 -10.48
N GLN A 498 11.11 -14.83 -9.40
CA GLN A 498 11.71 -14.29 -8.16
C GLN A 498 13.14 -13.76 -8.32
N SER A 499 13.79 -14.01 -9.45
CA SER A 499 15.12 -13.47 -9.72
C SER A 499 15.10 -11.99 -10.13
N VAL A 500 13.93 -11.41 -10.35
CA VAL A 500 13.73 -9.96 -10.47
C VAL A 500 13.41 -9.36 -9.10
N THR A 501 14.21 -8.40 -8.71
CA THR A 501 14.12 -7.71 -7.42
C THR A 501 13.63 -6.26 -7.56
N HIS A 502 13.82 -5.69 -8.74
CA HIS A 502 13.58 -4.28 -9.02
C HIS A 502 12.85 -4.13 -10.35
N VAL A 503 11.80 -3.32 -10.37
CA VAL A 503 11.11 -2.87 -11.59
C VAL A 503 11.42 -1.40 -11.82
N VAL A 504 11.81 -1.04 -13.03
CA VAL A 504 12.05 0.35 -13.43
C VAL A 504 10.90 0.81 -14.31
N ASP A 505 10.14 1.81 -13.84
CA ASP A 505 9.04 2.41 -14.56
C ASP A 505 9.51 3.62 -15.37
N PHE A 506 9.44 3.49 -16.69
CA PHE A 506 9.71 4.56 -17.66
C PHE A 506 8.43 5.28 -18.13
N GLY A 507 7.26 4.82 -17.68
CA GLY A 507 5.97 5.40 -18.02
C GLY A 507 5.69 6.73 -17.34
N PRO A 508 4.74 7.51 -17.89
CA PRO A 508 4.34 8.77 -17.28
C PRO A 508 3.50 8.57 -16.01
N GLY A 509 3.41 9.63 -15.21
CA GLY A 509 2.50 9.77 -14.07
C GLY A 509 3.10 9.44 -12.71
N GLY A 510 4.39 9.15 -12.62
CA GLY A 510 5.11 8.90 -11.37
C GLY A 510 4.38 7.91 -10.44
N VAL A 511 4.03 8.35 -9.23
CA VAL A 511 3.33 7.51 -8.23
C VAL A 511 1.94 7.05 -8.70
N SER A 512 1.29 7.82 -9.57
CA SER A 512 -0.02 7.50 -10.18
C SER A 512 0.10 6.64 -11.44
N GLY A 513 1.32 6.46 -11.96
CA GLY A 513 1.63 5.67 -13.14
C GLY A 513 1.62 4.16 -12.90
N ILE A 514 2.12 3.41 -13.89
CA ILE A 514 2.08 1.95 -13.87
C ILE A 514 3.02 1.35 -12.82
N GLY A 515 4.11 2.04 -12.47
CA GLY A 515 5.00 1.67 -11.38
C GLY A 515 4.27 1.64 -10.04
N GLY A 516 3.47 2.67 -9.74
CA GLY A 516 2.65 2.71 -8.53
C GLY A 516 1.58 1.61 -8.50
N LEU A 517 0.96 1.30 -9.63
CA LEU A 517 0.04 0.15 -9.74
C LEU A 517 0.75 -1.18 -9.50
N THR A 518 1.89 -1.38 -10.14
CA THR A 518 2.69 -2.60 -10.03
C THR A 518 3.18 -2.81 -8.60
N ASN A 519 3.61 -1.75 -7.92
CA ASN A 519 3.99 -1.79 -6.52
C ASN A 519 2.84 -2.30 -5.62
N ARG A 520 1.61 -1.81 -5.83
CA ARG A 520 0.44 -2.30 -5.07
C ARG A 520 0.11 -3.76 -5.36
N ASN A 521 0.19 -4.18 -6.62
CA ASN A 521 -0.09 -5.57 -6.99
C ASN A 521 0.96 -6.56 -6.46
N LYS A 522 2.20 -6.10 -6.30
CA LYS A 522 3.35 -6.93 -5.90
C LYS A 522 3.80 -6.65 -4.47
N GLU A 523 2.99 -5.95 -3.69
CA GLU A 523 3.28 -5.67 -2.28
C GLU A 523 3.55 -6.99 -1.53
N GLY A 524 4.63 -7.02 -0.76
CA GLY A 524 5.02 -8.20 0.02
C GLY A 524 5.74 -9.30 -0.76
N THR A 525 5.96 -9.15 -2.06
CA THR A 525 6.71 -10.15 -2.88
C THR A 525 8.23 -9.93 -2.88
N GLY A 526 8.71 -8.82 -2.30
CA GLY A 526 10.13 -8.42 -2.33
C GLY A 526 10.53 -7.55 -3.52
N LEU A 527 9.59 -7.24 -4.42
CA LEU A 527 9.82 -6.40 -5.58
C LEU A 527 9.83 -4.91 -5.20
N ARG A 528 10.90 -4.20 -5.53
CA ARG A 528 11.03 -2.75 -5.39
C ARG A 528 10.71 -2.07 -6.72
N VAL A 529 9.98 -0.96 -6.72
CA VAL A 529 9.75 -0.16 -7.93
C VAL A 529 10.60 1.11 -7.88
N VAL A 530 11.27 1.42 -8.99
CA VAL A 530 12.05 2.64 -9.22
C VAL A 530 11.34 3.45 -10.32
N LEU A 531 11.00 4.70 -10.02
CA LEU A 531 10.36 5.61 -10.97
C LEU A 531 11.44 6.35 -11.77
N ALA A 532 11.66 5.98 -13.03
CA ALA A 532 12.66 6.62 -13.87
C ALA A 532 12.24 8.03 -14.34
N GLY A 533 10.93 8.34 -14.30
CA GLY A 533 10.41 9.67 -14.63
C GLY A 533 10.48 10.68 -13.50
N ALA A 534 10.40 10.24 -12.23
CA ALA A 534 10.18 11.14 -11.10
C ALA A 534 11.46 11.49 -10.33
N LEU A 535 11.80 12.78 -10.24
CA LEU A 535 12.93 13.27 -9.46
C LEU A 535 12.74 13.12 -7.94
N GLU A 536 11.50 12.92 -7.48
CA GLU A 536 11.13 12.69 -6.08
C GLU A 536 10.04 11.63 -5.96
N SER A 537 9.90 11.07 -4.76
CA SER A 537 8.81 10.16 -4.43
C SER A 537 8.24 10.52 -3.07
N SER A 538 6.95 10.81 -3.03
CA SER A 538 6.20 10.99 -1.78
C SER A 538 5.85 9.66 -1.10
N ASN A 539 6.08 8.53 -1.78
CA ASN A 539 5.84 7.19 -1.27
C ASN A 539 7.17 6.50 -0.95
N ALA A 540 7.40 6.17 0.32
CA ALA A 540 8.62 5.49 0.77
C ALA A 540 8.81 4.09 0.15
N ASP A 541 7.74 3.46 -0.32
CA ASP A 541 7.78 2.14 -0.98
C ASP A 541 8.24 2.23 -2.45
N LEU A 542 8.33 3.43 -3.01
CA LEU A 542 8.82 3.70 -4.36
C LEU A 542 10.14 4.45 -4.31
N SER A 543 11.13 4.00 -5.09
CA SER A 543 12.39 4.73 -5.23
C SER A 543 12.28 5.78 -6.35
N PRO A 544 12.76 7.02 -6.12
CA PRO A 544 12.82 8.04 -7.17
C PRO A 544 13.98 7.76 -8.15
N LYS A 545 14.08 8.59 -9.19
CA LYS A 545 15.08 8.48 -10.27
C LYS A 545 16.53 8.46 -9.77
N SER A 546 16.84 9.16 -8.67
CA SER A 546 18.18 9.18 -8.05
C SER A 546 18.74 7.78 -7.75
N ALA A 547 17.87 6.80 -7.45
CA ALA A 547 18.28 5.42 -7.15
C ALA A 547 18.92 4.70 -8.35
N LEU A 548 18.69 5.17 -9.58
CA LEU A 548 19.34 4.63 -10.79
C LEU A 548 20.77 5.14 -10.97
N PHE A 549 21.16 6.18 -10.22
CA PHE A 549 22.45 6.87 -10.38
C PHE A 549 23.31 6.83 -9.11
N ASP A 550 22.74 6.46 -7.96
CA ASP A 550 23.46 6.44 -6.70
C ASP A 550 24.54 5.35 -6.66
N THR A 551 25.76 5.77 -6.38
CA THR A 551 26.96 4.92 -6.33
C THR A 551 27.24 4.33 -4.94
N ARG A 552 26.49 4.72 -3.90
CA ARG A 552 26.64 4.18 -2.54
C ARG A 552 26.00 2.79 -2.44
N GLU A 553 26.72 1.78 -1.98
CA GLU A 553 26.13 0.44 -1.81
C GLU A 553 24.91 0.42 -0.87
N SER A 554 24.89 1.28 0.15
CA SER A 554 23.79 1.40 1.10
C SER A 554 22.52 2.03 0.52
N SER A 555 22.55 2.57 -0.71
CA SER A 555 21.39 3.19 -1.37
C SER A 555 20.44 2.17 -1.98
N VAL A 556 20.90 0.93 -2.21
CA VAL A 556 20.08 -0.10 -2.85
C VAL A 556 19.07 -0.65 -1.84
N VAL A 557 17.80 -0.28 -2.02
CA VAL A 557 16.70 -0.65 -1.14
C VAL A 557 15.93 -1.84 -1.72
N PHE A 558 15.83 -2.92 -0.95
CA PHE A 558 14.98 -4.07 -1.30
C PHE A 558 13.66 -3.99 -0.52
N SER A 559 12.54 -4.24 -1.20
CA SER A 559 11.23 -4.36 -0.54
C SER A 559 11.16 -5.62 0.33
N GLN A 560 10.28 -5.61 1.34
CA GLN A 560 10.04 -6.78 2.16
C GLN A 560 9.42 -7.91 1.33
N ASN A 561 9.88 -9.14 1.59
CA ASN A 561 9.25 -10.35 1.07
C ASN A 561 8.63 -11.07 2.27
N TRP A 562 7.31 -11.00 2.42
CA TRP A 562 6.66 -11.47 3.64
C TRP A 562 6.80 -12.97 3.85
N GLN A 563 6.84 -13.74 2.77
CA GLN A 563 7.08 -15.17 2.84
C GLN A 563 8.51 -15.46 3.35
N ARG A 564 9.54 -14.84 2.77
CA ARG A 564 10.94 -15.01 3.20
C ARG A 564 11.14 -14.55 4.64
N ASP A 565 10.54 -13.42 4.99
CA ASP A 565 10.83 -12.68 6.22
C ASP A 565 10.03 -13.22 7.42
N TYR A 566 8.80 -13.69 7.20
CA TYR A 566 7.88 -14.09 8.28
C TYR A 566 7.36 -15.52 8.21
N ALA A 567 7.61 -16.29 7.14
CA ALA A 567 7.19 -17.70 7.12
C ALA A 567 7.90 -18.49 8.24
N PRO A 568 7.19 -19.45 8.87
CA PRO A 568 7.72 -20.23 9.96
C PRO A 568 8.91 -21.07 9.51
N ARG A 569 9.93 -21.12 10.34
CA ARG A 569 11.09 -22.01 10.14
C ARG A 569 11.12 -23.07 11.24
N LEU A 570 11.99 -24.06 11.07
CA LEU A 570 12.28 -25.03 12.12
C LEU A 570 13.68 -24.77 12.66
N VAL A 571 13.81 -24.70 13.98
CA VAL A 571 15.09 -24.52 14.68
C VAL A 571 15.25 -25.61 15.73
N ARG A 572 16.51 -25.96 16.03
CA ARG A 572 16.83 -26.91 17.11
C ARG A 572 17.42 -26.17 18.31
N CYS A 573 16.90 -26.45 19.50
CA CYS A 573 17.47 -25.95 20.74
C CYS A 573 18.78 -26.67 21.06
N ALA A 574 19.85 -25.92 21.33
CA ALA A 574 21.17 -26.50 21.58
C ALA A 574 21.24 -27.32 22.89
N GLY A 575 20.37 -27.01 23.87
CA GLY A 575 20.39 -27.65 25.19
C GLY A 575 19.81 -29.06 25.22
N ASP A 576 18.74 -29.32 24.46
CA ASP A 576 17.97 -30.57 24.49
C ASP A 576 17.76 -31.20 23.09
N ASN A 577 18.26 -30.56 22.04
CA ASN A 577 18.12 -30.95 20.64
C ASN A 577 16.66 -31.04 20.14
N SER A 578 15.71 -30.45 20.87
CA SER A 578 14.30 -30.46 20.51
C SER A 578 14.02 -29.48 19.36
N LEU A 579 13.01 -29.80 18.55
CA LEU A 579 12.65 -29.04 17.36
C LEU A 579 11.54 -28.04 17.70
N HIS A 580 11.72 -26.78 17.34
CA HIS A 580 10.75 -25.71 17.55
C HIS A 580 10.39 -25.00 16.25
N ILE A 581 9.15 -24.50 16.21
CA ILE A 581 8.70 -23.60 15.16
C ILE A 581 9.19 -22.20 15.50
N ASP A 582 9.94 -21.60 14.57
CA ASP A 582 10.58 -20.31 14.69
C ASP A 582 9.79 -19.23 13.94
N THR A 583 9.13 -18.39 14.73
CA THR A 583 8.36 -17.20 14.35
C THR A 583 8.70 -16.03 15.29
N PRO A 584 8.35 -14.78 14.93
CA PRO A 584 8.48 -13.65 15.86
C PRO A 584 7.83 -13.88 17.23
N MET A 585 6.65 -14.53 17.29
CA MET A 585 5.99 -14.87 18.55
C MET A 585 6.79 -15.87 19.37
N SER A 586 7.30 -16.94 18.75
CA SER A 586 8.06 -17.96 19.47
C SER A 586 9.37 -17.41 20.03
N ARG A 587 10.06 -16.52 19.29
CA ARG A 587 11.27 -15.82 19.74
C ARG A 587 10.98 -14.88 20.91
N LEU A 588 9.86 -14.16 20.85
CA LEU A 588 9.44 -13.26 21.93
C LEU A 588 9.14 -14.02 23.22
N LEU A 589 8.39 -15.12 23.12
CA LEU A 589 7.86 -15.83 24.28
C LEU A 589 8.75 -16.98 24.78
N GLY A 590 9.69 -17.45 23.95
CA GLY A 590 10.45 -18.69 24.22
C GLY A 590 9.55 -19.94 24.28
N LYS A 591 8.42 -19.92 23.55
CA LYS A 591 7.36 -20.94 23.59
C LYS A 591 6.86 -21.24 22.18
N PRO A 592 6.17 -22.37 21.93
CA PRO A 592 5.50 -22.61 20.66
C PRO A 592 4.60 -21.42 20.27
N PRO A 593 4.43 -21.10 18.97
CA PRO A 593 3.63 -19.96 18.49
C PRO A 593 2.12 -20.25 18.54
N VAL A 594 1.68 -20.82 19.65
CA VAL A 594 0.31 -21.19 19.97
C VAL A 594 0.03 -20.72 21.40
N MET A 595 -1.06 -19.97 21.58
CA MET A 595 -1.45 -19.44 22.88
C MET A 595 -2.92 -19.67 23.23
N VAL A 596 -3.20 -19.68 24.53
CA VAL A 596 -4.56 -19.62 25.08
C VAL A 596 -4.87 -18.19 25.52
N ALA A 597 -5.94 -17.63 24.98
CA ALA A 597 -6.35 -16.26 25.31
C ALA A 597 -6.98 -16.13 26.71
N GLY A 598 -6.99 -14.91 27.24
CA GLY A 598 -7.71 -14.57 28.45
C GLY A 598 -9.23 -14.66 28.23
N MET A 599 -9.85 -15.66 28.83
CA MET A 599 -11.28 -15.92 28.83
C MET A 599 -11.81 -15.92 30.26
N THR A 600 -12.75 -15.02 30.58
CA THR A 600 -13.23 -14.79 31.94
C THR A 600 -13.69 -16.04 32.70
N PRO A 601 -14.55 -16.91 32.16
CA PRO A 601 -14.98 -18.09 32.90
C PRO A 601 -13.91 -19.21 32.95
N SER A 602 -13.04 -19.30 31.94
CA SER A 602 -12.15 -20.46 31.76
C SER A 602 -10.76 -20.24 32.36
N THR A 603 -10.15 -19.11 32.05
CA THR A 603 -8.74 -18.79 32.41
C THR A 603 -8.61 -18.01 33.71
N ILE A 604 -9.63 -18.07 34.58
CA ILE A 604 -9.56 -17.59 35.97
C ILE A 604 -9.08 -18.70 36.94
N SER A 605 -9.18 -19.96 36.52
CA SER A 605 -8.72 -21.11 37.30
C SER A 605 -7.19 -21.14 37.37
N ALA A 606 -6.64 -21.27 38.58
CA ALA A 606 -5.20 -21.41 38.78
C ALA A 606 -4.71 -22.75 38.23
N GLU A 607 -5.54 -23.78 38.36
CA GLU A 607 -5.29 -25.16 37.92
C GLU A 607 -5.20 -25.22 36.40
N PHE A 608 -6.15 -24.60 35.69
CA PHE A 608 -6.12 -24.58 34.23
C PHE A 608 -4.95 -23.75 33.69
N VAL A 609 -4.73 -22.54 34.24
CA VAL A 609 -3.62 -21.68 33.82
C VAL A 609 -2.27 -22.36 34.05
N SER A 610 -2.04 -22.92 35.24
CA SER A 610 -0.80 -23.64 35.54
C SER A 610 -0.61 -24.91 34.72
N ALA A 611 -1.69 -25.63 34.38
CA ALA A 611 -1.61 -26.79 33.49
C ALA A 611 -1.13 -26.42 32.08
N VAL A 612 -1.67 -25.35 31.49
CA VAL A 612 -1.26 -24.87 30.16
C VAL A 612 0.18 -24.36 30.19
N MET A 613 0.58 -23.65 31.25
CA MET A 613 1.96 -23.18 31.43
C MET A 613 2.96 -24.34 31.52
N ARG A 614 2.66 -25.40 32.30
CA ARG A 614 3.49 -26.61 32.40
C ARG A 614 3.53 -27.42 31.11
N ALA A 615 2.46 -27.39 30.32
CA ALA A 615 2.45 -27.97 28.98
C ALA A 615 3.34 -27.20 27.98
N GLY A 616 3.95 -26.07 28.39
CA GLY A 616 4.89 -25.29 27.60
C GLY A 616 4.27 -24.18 26.78
N TYR A 617 2.95 -23.98 26.84
CA TYR A 617 2.23 -22.97 26.04
C TYR A 617 2.08 -21.64 26.78
N HIS A 618 1.86 -20.57 26.00
CA HIS A 618 1.53 -19.27 26.55
C HIS A 618 0.02 -19.20 26.88
N ILE A 619 -0.32 -18.59 28.02
CA ILE A 619 -1.70 -18.38 28.45
C ILE A 619 -1.82 -17.07 29.21
N GLU A 620 -2.95 -16.38 29.02
CA GLU A 620 -3.29 -15.18 29.79
C GLU A 620 -4.22 -15.54 30.95
N LEU A 621 -3.83 -15.18 32.18
CA LEU A 621 -4.73 -15.19 33.33
C LEU A 621 -5.80 -14.10 33.14
N SER A 622 -7.08 -14.47 33.16
CA SER A 622 -8.14 -13.47 33.04
C SER A 622 -8.27 -12.63 34.31
N GLY A 623 -8.12 -11.31 34.18
CA GLY A 623 -8.39 -10.35 35.25
C GLY A 623 -9.87 -10.25 35.62
N GLY A 624 -10.80 -10.65 34.75
CA GLY A 624 -12.24 -10.31 34.88
C GLY A 624 -12.96 -10.82 36.13
N GLY A 625 -12.38 -11.72 36.94
CA GLY A 625 -12.96 -12.15 38.22
C GLY A 625 -12.09 -11.89 39.45
N HIS A 626 -11.16 -10.95 39.38
CA HIS A 626 -10.33 -10.53 40.52
C HIS A 626 -10.68 -9.10 40.94
N PHE A 627 -11.54 -8.98 41.97
CA PHE A 627 -12.16 -7.71 42.38
C PHE A 627 -11.39 -6.96 43.48
N SER A 628 -10.24 -7.46 43.90
CA SER A 628 -9.35 -6.81 44.87
C SER A 628 -7.89 -7.25 44.64
N GLU A 629 -6.93 -6.45 45.10
CA GLU A 629 -5.51 -6.79 45.01
C GLU A 629 -5.16 -8.10 45.76
N PRO A 630 -5.64 -8.35 47.00
CA PRO A 630 -5.38 -9.62 47.68
C PRO A 630 -5.89 -10.84 46.90
N MET A 631 -7.05 -10.75 46.24
CA MET A 631 -7.56 -11.84 45.40
C MET A 631 -6.66 -12.12 44.20
N LEU A 632 -6.14 -11.07 43.55
CA LEU A 632 -5.24 -11.23 42.42
C LEU A 632 -3.90 -11.85 42.85
N ARG A 633 -3.34 -11.36 43.97
CA ARG A 633 -2.08 -11.89 44.53
C ARG A 633 -2.21 -13.35 44.94
N ASP A 634 -3.27 -13.71 45.68
CA ASP A 634 -3.55 -15.10 46.04
C ASP A 634 -3.67 -16.01 44.80
N LYS A 635 -4.30 -15.51 43.72
CA LYS A 635 -4.38 -16.25 42.46
C LYS A 635 -3.00 -16.48 41.84
N VAL A 636 -2.19 -15.43 41.74
CA VAL A 636 -0.82 -15.48 41.22
C VAL A 636 0.03 -16.44 42.05
N ASP A 637 -0.02 -16.35 43.37
CA ASP A 637 0.71 -17.24 44.28
C ASP A 637 0.32 -18.71 44.10
N LYS A 638 -0.97 -19.00 43.88
CA LYS A 638 -1.44 -20.36 43.59
C LYS A 638 -0.89 -20.88 42.26
N ILE A 639 -0.85 -20.04 41.23
CA ILE A 639 -0.27 -20.42 39.93
C ILE A 639 1.22 -20.71 40.09
N LEU A 640 1.97 -19.83 40.76
CA LEU A 640 3.41 -19.98 40.96
C LEU A 640 3.79 -21.22 41.75
N LYS A 641 2.95 -21.66 42.70
CA LYS A 641 3.14 -22.93 43.42
C LYS A 641 2.92 -24.17 42.56
N LEU A 642 2.24 -24.04 41.41
CA LEU A 642 1.86 -25.14 40.52
C LEU A 642 2.69 -25.20 39.23
N VAL A 643 3.60 -24.26 38.99
CA VAL A 643 4.43 -24.18 37.78
C VAL A 643 5.91 -24.24 38.12
N ASP A 644 6.73 -24.64 37.15
CA ASP A 644 8.18 -24.70 37.31
C ASP A 644 8.80 -23.28 37.37
N PRO A 645 9.90 -23.09 38.13
CA PRO A 645 10.61 -21.81 38.17
C PRO A 645 11.04 -21.32 36.78
N GLY A 646 10.91 -20.02 36.55
CA GLY A 646 11.29 -19.37 35.28
C GLY A 646 10.14 -19.15 34.30
N LEU A 647 8.92 -19.59 34.62
CA LEU A 647 7.73 -19.28 33.81
C LEU A 647 7.10 -17.96 34.23
N GLY A 648 6.91 -17.06 33.26
CA GLY A 648 6.24 -15.77 33.45
C GLY A 648 4.71 -15.84 33.38
N ILE A 649 4.07 -14.88 34.05
CA ILE A 649 2.62 -14.71 34.07
C ILE A 649 2.25 -13.49 33.21
N SER A 650 1.32 -13.71 32.28
CA SER A 650 0.63 -12.64 31.55
C SER A 650 -0.82 -12.54 32.01
N ILE A 651 -1.32 -11.31 32.17
CA ILE A 651 -2.71 -11.05 32.60
C ILE A 651 -3.47 -10.31 31.50
N ASN A 652 -4.67 -10.79 31.18
CA ASN A 652 -5.64 -10.07 30.37
C ASN A 652 -6.54 -9.21 31.25
N SER A 653 -6.41 -7.89 31.15
CA SER A 653 -7.23 -6.90 31.85
C SER A 653 -8.16 -6.16 30.88
N ILE A 654 -9.31 -5.72 31.38
CA ILE A 654 -10.34 -5.04 30.58
C ILE A 654 -10.29 -3.55 30.89
N TYR A 655 -9.68 -2.76 30.00
CA TYR A 655 -9.47 -1.32 30.23
C TYR A 655 -10.79 -0.54 30.38
N ILE A 656 -11.83 -0.94 29.63
CA ILE A 656 -13.17 -0.34 29.69
C ILE A 656 -13.93 -0.62 31.00
N ASN A 657 -13.35 -1.40 31.93
CA ASN A 657 -13.85 -1.56 33.28
C ASN A 657 -12.89 -0.82 34.25
N PRO A 658 -13.11 0.48 34.52
CA PRO A 658 -12.19 1.29 35.33
C PRO A 658 -12.02 0.76 36.75
N PHE A 659 -13.06 0.13 37.32
CA PHE A 659 -13.01 -0.45 38.67
C PHE A 659 -11.95 -1.55 38.75
N LEU A 660 -12.00 -2.52 37.82
CA LEU A 660 -11.01 -3.59 37.77
C LEU A 660 -9.63 -3.07 37.37
N TRP A 661 -9.56 -2.16 36.39
CA TRP A 661 -8.29 -1.60 35.93
C TRP A 661 -7.51 -0.91 37.05
N ASN A 662 -8.17 -0.07 37.84
CA ASN A 662 -7.55 0.69 38.94
C ASN A 662 -7.05 -0.19 40.09
N ILE A 663 -7.50 -1.45 40.16
CA ILE A 663 -7.02 -2.44 41.12
C ILE A 663 -5.89 -3.28 40.50
N GLN A 664 -6.13 -3.82 39.32
CA GLN A 664 -5.27 -4.82 38.71
C GLN A 664 -3.98 -4.20 38.17
N TYR A 665 -4.05 -3.07 37.48
CA TYR A 665 -2.89 -2.46 36.84
C TYR A 665 -1.80 -2.04 37.85
N PRO A 666 -2.12 -1.34 38.96
CA PRO A 666 -1.13 -1.06 40.00
C PRO A 666 -0.58 -2.33 40.67
N ALA A 667 -1.44 -3.30 40.99
CA ALA A 667 -1.04 -4.55 41.62
C ALA A 667 -0.05 -5.36 40.76
N MET A 668 -0.28 -5.45 39.45
CA MET A 668 0.64 -6.09 38.51
C MET A 668 2.04 -5.46 38.53
N LYS A 669 2.11 -4.12 38.54
CA LYS A 669 3.38 -3.40 38.62
C LYS A 669 4.08 -3.57 39.96
N ALA A 670 3.31 -3.56 41.06
CA ALA A 670 3.85 -3.80 42.40
C ALA A 670 4.46 -5.20 42.49
N MET A 671 3.71 -6.25 42.10
CA MET A 671 4.19 -7.62 42.04
C MET A 671 5.48 -7.75 41.21
N ARG A 672 5.55 -7.10 40.04
CA ARG A 672 6.77 -7.10 39.21
C ARG A 672 7.97 -6.49 39.93
N ARG A 673 7.80 -5.35 40.61
CA ARG A 673 8.87 -4.71 41.40
C ARG A 673 9.31 -5.57 42.59
N GLU A 674 8.40 -6.37 43.14
CA GLU A 674 8.66 -7.31 44.22
C GLU A 674 9.39 -8.59 43.74
N GLY A 675 9.65 -8.73 42.42
CA GLY A 675 10.35 -9.87 41.84
C GLY A 675 9.44 -11.02 41.40
N ILE A 676 8.12 -10.86 41.48
CA ILE A 676 7.16 -11.82 40.93
C ILE A 676 7.28 -11.76 39.39
N PRO A 677 7.28 -12.91 38.68
CA PRO A 677 7.56 -12.98 37.24
C PRO A 677 6.33 -12.55 36.41
N MET A 678 5.83 -11.34 36.63
CA MET A 678 4.84 -10.69 35.78
C MET A 678 5.53 -10.24 34.48
N GLU A 679 5.21 -10.87 33.35
CA GLU A 679 5.94 -10.66 32.10
C GLU A 679 5.13 -9.94 31.02
N GLY A 680 3.80 -10.07 31.02
CA GLY A 680 2.96 -9.50 29.99
C GLY A 680 1.65 -8.90 30.52
N LEU A 681 1.20 -7.86 29.83
CA LEU A 681 -0.11 -7.25 30.02
C LEU A 681 -0.88 -7.35 28.71
N CYS A 682 -2.05 -7.96 28.70
CA CYS A 682 -2.99 -7.87 27.59
C CYS A 682 -4.14 -6.93 27.95
N ILE A 683 -4.45 -5.99 27.06
CA ILE A 683 -5.63 -5.14 27.15
C ILE A 683 -6.72 -5.72 26.24
N GLY A 684 -7.75 -6.27 26.85
CA GLY A 684 -8.92 -6.83 26.17
C GLY A 684 -10.08 -5.85 26.04
N ALA A 685 -11.03 -6.21 25.15
CA ALA A 685 -12.23 -5.44 24.83
C ALA A 685 -11.95 -4.02 24.28
N GLY A 686 -10.97 -3.92 23.37
CA GLY A 686 -10.61 -2.70 22.66
C GLY A 686 -9.18 -2.24 22.91
N VAL A 687 -8.79 -1.17 22.21
CA VAL A 687 -7.48 -0.53 22.33
C VAL A 687 -7.72 0.86 22.94
N PRO A 688 -7.03 1.25 24.03
CA PRO A 688 -7.12 2.61 24.59
C PRO A 688 -6.67 3.67 23.59
N SER A 689 -6.82 4.96 23.94
CA SER A 689 -6.31 6.02 23.06
C SER A 689 -4.79 5.91 22.85
N PHE A 690 -4.29 6.60 21.82
CA PHE A 690 -2.87 6.64 21.51
C PHE A 690 -2.05 7.08 22.74
N GLU A 691 -2.44 8.18 23.37
CA GLU A 691 -1.74 8.78 24.51
C GLU A 691 -1.72 7.84 25.71
N VAL A 692 -2.90 7.31 26.09
CA VAL A 692 -3.05 6.37 27.20
C VAL A 692 -2.21 5.12 26.98
N THR A 693 -2.21 4.56 25.76
CA THR A 693 -1.46 3.34 25.50
C THR A 693 0.06 3.58 25.56
N ASN A 694 0.54 4.73 25.08
CA ASN A 694 1.94 5.12 25.21
C ASN A 694 2.35 5.27 26.68
N GLU A 695 1.54 5.93 27.51
CA GLU A 695 1.79 6.06 28.95
C GLU A 695 1.85 4.69 29.66
N ILE A 696 0.95 3.77 29.27
CA ILE A 696 0.97 2.40 29.78
C ILE A 696 2.27 1.69 29.38
N ILE A 697 2.66 1.75 28.11
CA ILE A 697 3.88 1.11 27.59
C ILE A 697 5.11 1.65 28.31
N GLU A 698 5.25 2.97 28.46
CA GLU A 698 6.35 3.59 29.18
C GLU A 698 6.42 3.08 30.62
N SER A 699 5.30 3.13 31.34
CA SER A 699 5.22 2.68 32.74
C SER A 699 5.52 1.19 32.92
N ILE A 700 5.03 0.30 32.05
CA ILE A 700 5.31 -1.15 32.20
C ILE A 700 6.73 -1.50 31.76
N ARG A 701 7.29 -0.77 30.78
CA ARG A 701 8.69 -0.91 30.33
C ARG A 701 9.65 -0.55 31.46
N GLU A 702 9.41 0.56 32.17
CA GLU A 702 10.21 0.96 33.34
C GLU A 702 10.23 -0.09 34.44
N VAL A 703 9.09 -0.76 34.64
CA VAL A 703 8.93 -1.82 35.65
C VAL A 703 9.47 -3.18 35.16
N GLY A 704 9.81 -3.30 33.88
CA GLY A 704 10.46 -4.47 33.29
C GLY A 704 9.49 -5.54 32.77
N PHE A 705 8.28 -5.18 32.36
CA PHE A 705 7.44 -6.06 31.53
C PHE A 705 8.09 -6.29 30.16
N ARG A 706 7.85 -7.45 29.56
CA ARG A 706 8.48 -7.86 28.30
C ARG A 706 7.65 -7.59 27.05
N HIS A 707 6.32 -7.54 27.18
CA HIS A 707 5.43 -7.31 26.06
C HIS A 707 4.07 -6.76 26.51
N ILE A 708 3.35 -6.15 25.58
CA ILE A 708 1.92 -5.81 25.72
C ILE A 708 1.11 -6.51 24.62
N GLY A 709 -0.05 -7.07 24.97
CA GLY A 709 -1.04 -7.58 24.03
C GLY A 709 -2.16 -6.58 23.83
N LEU A 710 -2.52 -6.30 22.58
CA LEU A 710 -3.64 -5.45 22.20
C LEU A 710 -4.60 -6.23 21.31
N LYS A 711 -5.92 -6.12 21.58
CA LYS A 711 -6.99 -6.81 20.84
C LYS A 711 -7.81 -5.80 20.02
N PRO A 712 -7.33 -5.37 18.83
CA PRO A 712 -8.12 -4.51 17.94
C PRO A 712 -9.29 -5.29 17.34
N GLY A 713 -10.42 -4.61 17.15
CA GLY A 713 -11.65 -5.19 16.62
C GLY A 713 -12.12 -4.60 15.28
N SER A 714 -11.32 -3.73 14.66
CA SER A 714 -11.63 -3.01 13.41
C SER A 714 -10.36 -2.58 12.69
N VAL A 715 -10.46 -2.20 11.41
CA VAL A 715 -9.35 -1.60 10.64
C VAL A 715 -8.82 -0.33 11.31
N SER A 716 -9.70 0.52 11.85
CA SER A 716 -9.29 1.76 12.54
C SER A 716 -8.48 1.48 13.80
N THR A 717 -8.85 0.46 14.58
CA THR A 717 -8.12 0.06 15.78
C THR A 717 -6.82 -0.68 15.45
N ILE A 718 -6.73 -1.42 14.35
CA ILE A 718 -5.46 -1.95 13.84
C ILE A 718 -4.50 -0.80 13.50
N ARG A 719 -4.96 0.22 12.75
CA ARG A 719 -4.15 1.40 12.42
C ARG A 719 -3.68 2.16 13.67
N LEU A 720 -4.50 2.20 14.72
CA LEU A 720 -4.09 2.75 16.02
C LEU A 720 -2.95 1.94 16.65
N VAL A 721 -3.02 0.60 16.64
CA VAL A 721 -1.92 -0.27 17.11
C VAL A 721 -0.64 -0.02 16.31
N ILE A 722 -0.73 0.12 14.99
CA ILE A 722 0.43 0.47 14.13
C ILE A 722 1.04 1.80 14.57
N LYS A 723 0.23 2.84 14.77
CA LYS A 723 0.70 4.14 15.23
C LYS A 723 1.38 4.04 16.61
N ILE A 724 0.82 3.26 17.53
CA ILE A 724 1.42 2.99 18.86
C ILE A 724 2.76 2.27 18.71
N ALA A 725 2.86 1.29 17.80
CA ALA A 725 4.09 0.56 17.54
C ALA A 725 5.20 1.45 16.97
N GLN A 726 4.86 2.35 16.04
CA GLN A 726 5.78 3.35 15.49
C GLN A 726 6.32 4.30 16.57
N ALA A 727 5.51 4.64 17.57
CA ALA A 727 5.93 5.48 18.71
C ALA A 727 6.79 4.73 19.74
N ASN A 728 6.77 3.38 19.75
CA ASN A 728 7.50 2.54 20.70
C ASN A 728 8.34 1.47 19.99
N PRO A 729 9.29 1.84 19.10
CA PRO A 729 9.96 0.90 18.20
C PRO A 729 10.73 -0.22 18.91
N ASP A 730 11.15 -0.01 20.16
CA ASP A 730 11.94 -0.98 20.94
C ASP A 730 11.10 -1.83 21.91
N PHE A 731 9.76 -1.67 21.94
CA PHE A 731 8.89 -2.43 22.83
C PHE A 731 8.01 -3.43 22.05
N PRO A 732 8.00 -4.73 22.39
CA PRO A 732 7.18 -5.72 21.70
C PRO A 732 5.67 -5.54 21.93
N ILE A 733 4.91 -5.52 20.84
CA ILE A 733 3.44 -5.40 20.85
C ILE A 733 2.83 -6.62 20.16
N MET A 734 2.13 -7.46 20.91
CA MET A 734 1.34 -8.56 20.35
C MET A 734 -0.01 -8.03 19.87
N LEU A 735 -0.18 -7.92 18.55
CA LEU A 735 -1.46 -7.60 17.92
C LEU A 735 -2.26 -8.90 17.81
N GLN A 736 -3.17 -9.11 18.75
CA GLN A 736 -4.04 -10.28 18.80
C GLN A 736 -5.31 -9.99 18.00
N TRP A 737 -5.26 -10.28 16.70
CA TRP A 737 -6.38 -10.03 15.79
C TRP A 737 -7.47 -11.08 15.97
N THR A 738 -8.69 -10.61 16.25
CA THR A 738 -9.88 -11.46 16.32
C THR A 738 -11.04 -10.90 15.52
N GLY A 739 -11.48 -11.65 14.49
CA GLY A 739 -12.68 -11.33 13.72
C GLY A 739 -13.99 -11.62 14.48
N GLY A 740 -15.12 -11.26 13.88
CA GLY A 740 -16.46 -11.36 14.48
C GLY A 740 -16.93 -12.79 14.80
N ARG A 741 -16.37 -13.80 14.13
CA ARG A 741 -16.64 -15.23 14.38
C ARG A 741 -16.10 -15.78 15.71
N GLY A 742 -15.42 -14.96 16.52
CA GLY A 742 -14.87 -15.36 17.81
C GLY A 742 -15.93 -15.67 18.87
N GLY A 743 -15.62 -16.53 19.84
CA GLY A 743 -16.50 -16.80 20.99
C GLY A 743 -16.45 -15.69 22.05
N GLY A 744 -17.55 -15.46 22.77
CA GLY A 744 -17.65 -14.36 23.73
C GLY A 744 -17.96 -13.03 23.03
N HIS A 745 -17.46 -11.91 23.58
CA HIS A 745 -17.62 -10.60 22.93
C HIS A 745 -16.90 -10.60 21.57
N HIS A 746 -17.56 -10.08 20.54
CA HIS A 746 -17.01 -10.09 19.18
C HIS A 746 -17.31 -8.80 18.40
N SER A 747 -16.54 -8.56 17.34
CA SER A 747 -16.81 -7.47 16.39
C SER A 747 -17.88 -7.88 15.36
N PHE A 748 -18.21 -6.95 14.46
CA PHE A 748 -19.00 -7.21 13.26
C PHE A 748 -18.13 -7.48 12.03
N GLU A 749 -16.80 -7.57 12.20
CA GLU A 749 -15.84 -7.69 11.11
C GLU A 749 -15.69 -9.12 10.59
N ASP A 750 -15.51 -9.25 9.29
CA ASP A 750 -14.88 -10.43 8.70
C ASP A 750 -13.45 -10.63 9.25
N PHE A 751 -12.97 -11.87 9.32
CA PHE A 751 -11.63 -12.16 9.81
C PHE A 751 -10.55 -11.73 8.81
N HIS A 752 -10.77 -11.89 7.51
CA HIS A 752 -9.71 -11.76 6.50
C HIS A 752 -9.56 -10.32 6.00
N GLN A 753 -10.66 -9.65 5.66
CA GLN A 753 -10.64 -8.36 4.98
C GLN A 753 -9.85 -7.26 5.74
N PRO A 754 -9.99 -7.10 7.07
CA PRO A 754 -9.21 -6.11 7.80
C PRO A 754 -7.70 -6.36 7.75
N ILE A 755 -7.28 -7.62 7.74
CA ILE A 755 -5.87 -8.00 7.63
C ILE A 755 -5.37 -7.77 6.21
N LEU A 756 -6.11 -8.17 5.17
CA LEU A 756 -5.74 -7.89 3.77
C LEU A 756 -5.48 -6.40 3.53
N GLU A 757 -6.25 -5.51 4.17
CA GLU A 757 -6.09 -4.05 4.05
C GLU A 757 -4.90 -3.48 4.83
N THR A 758 -4.47 -4.14 5.91
CA THR A 758 -3.51 -3.57 6.88
C THR A 758 -2.21 -4.34 7.02
N TYR A 759 -2.08 -5.53 6.43
CA TYR A 759 -0.95 -6.43 6.63
C TYR A 759 0.39 -5.79 6.29
N GLY A 760 0.51 -5.09 5.15
CA GLY A 760 1.74 -4.39 4.78
C GLY A 760 2.16 -3.33 5.81
N ALA A 761 1.21 -2.52 6.27
CA ALA A 761 1.45 -1.52 7.32
C ALA A 761 1.79 -2.16 8.69
N ILE A 762 1.21 -3.32 9.01
CA ILE A 762 1.60 -4.11 10.19
C ILE A 762 3.06 -4.55 10.06
N ARG A 763 3.45 -5.14 8.92
CA ARG A 763 4.81 -5.66 8.68
C ARG A 763 5.86 -4.58 8.49
N ALA A 764 5.47 -3.35 8.22
CA ALA A 764 6.37 -2.18 8.29
C ALA A 764 6.88 -1.93 9.73
N CYS A 765 6.17 -2.39 10.77
CA CYS A 765 6.55 -2.24 12.17
C CYS A 765 7.13 -3.55 12.74
N LYS A 766 8.46 -3.65 12.81
CA LYS A 766 9.17 -4.89 13.23
C LYS A 766 8.89 -5.34 14.66
N ASN A 767 8.41 -4.45 15.52
CA ASN A 767 8.06 -4.71 16.92
C ASN A 767 6.63 -5.24 17.09
N ILE A 768 5.83 -5.36 16.03
CA ILE A 768 4.51 -5.99 16.09
C ILE A 768 4.67 -7.51 15.88
N VAL A 769 4.12 -8.28 16.84
CA VAL A 769 3.90 -9.72 16.72
C VAL A 769 2.42 -9.94 16.38
N LEU A 770 2.15 -10.36 15.14
CA LEU A 770 0.80 -10.53 14.62
C LEU A 770 0.26 -11.93 14.92
N VAL A 771 -0.77 -12.02 15.76
CA VAL A 771 -1.36 -13.28 16.22
C VAL A 771 -2.79 -13.42 15.69
N ALA A 772 -3.08 -14.53 14.99
CA ALA A 772 -4.40 -14.84 14.47
C ALA A 772 -5.26 -15.54 15.54
N GLY A 773 -6.48 -15.06 15.77
CA GLY A 773 -7.45 -15.73 16.63
C GLY A 773 -8.88 -15.61 16.11
N SER A 774 -9.69 -16.65 16.26
CA SER A 774 -11.14 -16.78 16.02
C SER A 774 -11.47 -17.91 15.07
N GLY A 775 -12.27 -18.87 15.54
CA GLY A 775 -12.71 -20.02 14.75
C GLY A 775 -11.66 -21.14 14.54
N PHE A 776 -10.54 -21.11 15.25
CA PHE A 776 -9.47 -22.12 15.12
C PHE A 776 -9.65 -23.29 16.08
N GLY A 777 -9.32 -24.51 15.62
CA GLY A 777 -9.45 -25.75 16.39
C GLY A 777 -8.36 -26.81 16.17
N GLY A 778 -7.61 -26.78 15.08
CA GLY A 778 -6.65 -27.84 14.73
C GLY A 778 -5.48 -27.35 13.88
N VAL A 779 -4.80 -28.29 13.22
CA VAL A 779 -3.64 -27.99 12.36
C VAL A 779 -4.10 -27.58 10.96
N ASP A 780 -5.07 -28.30 10.39
CA ASP A 780 -5.51 -28.09 9.00
C ASP A 780 -6.08 -26.68 8.76
N ASP A 781 -6.74 -26.11 9.76
CA ASP A 781 -7.34 -24.78 9.73
C ASP A 781 -6.40 -23.65 10.17
N THR A 782 -5.25 -23.97 10.81
CA THR A 782 -4.31 -22.95 11.32
C THR A 782 -3.00 -22.87 10.54
N LEU A 783 -2.54 -23.99 9.97
CA LEU A 783 -1.31 -24.05 9.20
C LEU A 783 -1.29 -23.06 8.03
N PRO A 784 -2.37 -22.89 7.23
CA PRO A 784 -2.40 -21.90 6.15
C PRO A 784 -2.18 -20.45 6.63
N TYR A 785 -2.53 -20.15 7.88
CA TYR A 785 -2.31 -18.83 8.47
C TYR A 785 -0.87 -18.65 8.93
N LEU A 786 -0.25 -19.70 9.49
CA LEU A 786 1.18 -19.67 9.81
C LEU A 786 2.05 -19.59 8.55
N THR A 787 1.76 -20.39 7.51
CA THR A 787 2.53 -20.37 6.25
C THR A 787 2.26 -19.15 5.39
N GLY A 788 1.09 -18.52 5.57
CA GLY A 788 0.63 -17.38 4.80
C GLY A 788 -0.18 -17.72 3.55
N ASP A 789 -0.38 -19.01 3.25
CA ASP A 789 -1.08 -19.47 2.04
C ASP A 789 -2.56 -19.05 1.99
N TRP A 790 -3.16 -18.73 3.15
CA TRP A 790 -4.55 -18.28 3.24
C TRP A 790 -4.85 -17.05 2.37
N SER A 791 -3.87 -16.17 2.12
CA SER A 791 -4.05 -14.94 1.37
C SER A 791 -4.02 -15.15 -0.15
N LEU A 792 -3.49 -16.28 -0.62
CA LEU A 792 -3.40 -16.61 -2.05
C LEU A 792 -4.77 -16.71 -2.71
N ARG A 793 -5.78 -17.19 -1.96
CA ARG A 793 -7.19 -17.25 -2.45
C ARG A 793 -7.83 -15.87 -2.65
N PHE A 794 -7.16 -14.82 -2.19
CA PHE A 794 -7.54 -13.42 -2.35
C PHE A 794 -6.59 -12.68 -3.31
N ASP A 795 -5.81 -13.43 -4.11
CA ASP A 795 -4.87 -12.90 -5.10
C ASP A 795 -3.82 -11.95 -4.52
N CYS A 796 -3.41 -12.22 -3.27
CA CYS A 796 -2.39 -11.46 -2.56
C CYS A 796 -1.13 -12.30 -2.35
N ALA A 797 0.01 -11.65 -2.08
CA ALA A 797 1.22 -12.35 -1.64
C ALA A 797 0.96 -13.16 -0.35
N PRO A 798 1.74 -14.23 -0.07
CA PRO A 798 1.60 -14.97 1.19
C PRO A 798 1.71 -14.05 2.41
N MET A 799 0.77 -14.17 3.35
CA MET A 799 0.69 -13.34 4.56
C MET A 799 0.83 -14.18 5.85
N PRO A 800 2.04 -14.68 6.19
CA PRO A 800 2.27 -15.44 7.41
C PRO A 800 1.81 -14.72 8.68
N PHE A 801 1.16 -15.41 9.61
CA PHE A 801 0.96 -14.95 10.99
C PHE A 801 2.10 -15.44 11.88
N ASP A 802 2.42 -14.67 12.92
CA ASP A 802 3.50 -15.02 13.83
C ASP A 802 3.08 -16.08 14.86
N GLY A 803 1.77 -16.24 15.07
CA GLY A 803 1.23 -17.31 15.89
C GLY A 803 -0.29 -17.37 15.92
N ILE A 804 -0.81 -18.36 16.65
CA ILE A 804 -2.22 -18.72 16.71
C ILE A 804 -2.75 -18.62 18.13
N LEU A 805 -3.94 -18.05 18.25
CA LEU A 805 -4.68 -17.90 19.50
C LEU A 805 -5.89 -18.82 19.54
N PHE A 806 -5.99 -19.63 20.59
CA PHE A 806 -7.14 -20.49 20.88
C PHE A 806 -7.96 -19.96 22.07
N GLY A 807 -9.25 -19.78 21.83
CA GLY A 807 -10.26 -19.48 22.86
C GLY A 807 -11.20 -20.67 23.05
N SER A 808 -12.30 -20.68 22.28
CA SER A 808 -13.37 -21.70 22.38
C SER A 808 -12.86 -23.15 22.37
N ARG A 809 -11.83 -23.43 21.55
CA ARG A 809 -11.25 -24.78 21.40
C ARG A 809 -10.85 -25.42 22.73
N VAL A 810 -10.27 -24.64 23.65
CA VAL A 810 -9.72 -25.19 24.90
C VAL A 810 -10.72 -25.21 26.06
N MET A 811 -11.97 -24.75 25.84
CA MET A 811 -13.00 -24.74 26.89
C MET A 811 -13.43 -26.15 27.34
N VAL A 812 -13.12 -27.18 26.55
CA VAL A 812 -13.41 -28.60 26.85
C VAL A 812 -12.18 -29.36 27.34
N ALA A 813 -11.06 -28.67 27.58
CA ALA A 813 -9.86 -29.28 28.14
C ALA A 813 -10.18 -29.98 29.48
N LYS A 814 -9.51 -31.11 29.75
CA LYS A 814 -9.72 -31.90 30.96
C LYS A 814 -9.49 -31.07 32.23
N GLU A 815 -8.44 -30.27 32.22
CA GLU A 815 -7.97 -29.41 33.29
C GLU A 815 -8.81 -28.12 33.44
N GLY A 816 -9.69 -27.83 32.48
CA GLY A 816 -10.58 -26.67 32.51
C GLY A 816 -11.71 -26.84 33.54
N GLY A 817 -12.06 -25.74 34.22
CA GLY A 817 -13.05 -25.71 35.31
C GLY A 817 -14.53 -25.77 34.91
N ALA A 818 -14.84 -25.90 33.62
CA ALA A 818 -16.22 -26.14 33.18
C ALA A 818 -16.70 -27.52 33.67
N SER A 819 -17.98 -27.63 34.05
CA SER A 819 -18.56 -28.93 34.41
C SER A 819 -18.69 -29.84 33.19
N ASP A 820 -18.75 -31.16 33.40
CA ASP A 820 -18.82 -32.13 32.31
C ASP A 820 -20.04 -31.89 31.42
N ALA A 821 -21.21 -31.60 31.99
CA ALA A 821 -22.42 -31.25 31.23
C ALA A 821 -22.24 -29.99 30.35
N VAL A 822 -21.43 -29.01 30.80
CA VAL A 822 -21.10 -27.83 29.97
C VAL A 822 -20.15 -28.22 28.85
N LYS A 823 -19.15 -29.07 29.12
CA LYS A 823 -18.23 -29.58 28.10
C LYS A 823 -18.98 -30.39 27.04
N GLU A 824 -19.90 -31.26 27.44
CA GLU A 824 -20.79 -32.01 26.55
C GLU A 824 -21.65 -31.08 25.68
N ALA A 825 -22.23 -30.02 26.27
CA ALA A 825 -23.00 -29.03 25.51
C ALA A 825 -22.13 -28.24 24.50
N ILE A 826 -20.88 -27.92 24.84
CA ILE A 826 -19.93 -27.31 23.91
C ILE A 826 -19.61 -28.27 22.76
N VAL A 827 -19.32 -29.55 23.05
CA VAL A 827 -19.02 -30.57 22.03
C VAL A 827 -20.22 -30.85 21.12
N ALA A 828 -21.44 -30.80 21.66
CA ALA A 828 -22.67 -31.02 20.91
C ALA A 828 -23.01 -29.87 19.93
N ALA A 829 -22.40 -28.68 20.10
CA ALA A 829 -22.53 -27.60 19.13
C ALA A 829 -21.72 -27.95 17.87
N ALA A 830 -22.43 -28.26 16.78
CA ALA A 830 -21.82 -28.73 15.53
C ALA A 830 -20.85 -27.73 14.89
N GLY A 831 -20.99 -26.44 15.18
CA GLY A 831 -20.27 -25.37 14.47
C GLY A 831 -20.84 -25.11 13.08
N ILE A 832 -20.23 -24.15 12.39
CA ILE A 832 -20.56 -23.69 11.03
C ILE A 832 -19.30 -23.16 10.38
N ASP A 833 -19.31 -23.10 9.05
CA ASP A 833 -18.21 -22.53 8.28
C ASP A 833 -18.16 -20.99 8.39
N ASP A 834 -17.01 -20.44 8.00
CA ASP A 834 -16.75 -19.00 7.99
C ASP A 834 -17.76 -18.20 7.14
N SER A 835 -18.29 -18.76 6.06
CA SER A 835 -19.30 -18.06 5.24
C SER A 835 -20.66 -17.91 5.92
N GLU A 836 -20.91 -18.62 7.02
CA GLU A 836 -22.22 -18.73 7.65
C GLU A 836 -22.29 -18.12 9.05
N TRP A 837 -21.16 -17.70 9.64
CA TRP A 837 -21.12 -17.27 11.05
C TRP A 837 -22.06 -16.10 11.37
N GLU A 838 -22.34 -15.22 10.40
CA GLU A 838 -23.26 -14.09 10.59
C GLU A 838 -24.73 -14.50 10.74
N GLN A 839 -25.11 -15.76 10.45
CA GLN A 839 -26.46 -16.26 10.70
C GLN A 839 -26.81 -16.25 12.20
N THR A 840 -25.80 -16.25 13.08
CA THR A 840 -25.94 -16.16 14.55
C THR A 840 -26.66 -14.89 15.02
N TYR A 841 -26.61 -13.79 14.25
CA TYR A 841 -27.35 -12.57 14.56
C TYR A 841 -28.88 -12.76 14.45
N GLN A 842 -29.32 -13.60 13.50
CA GLN A 842 -30.74 -13.85 13.24
C GLN A 842 -31.30 -14.92 14.17
N GLY A 843 -30.54 -15.96 14.48
CA GLY A 843 -30.98 -17.07 15.32
C GLY A 843 -29.87 -18.09 15.58
N PRO A 844 -30.20 -19.27 16.14
CA PRO A 844 -29.23 -20.33 16.35
C PRO A 844 -28.61 -20.83 15.03
N ALA A 845 -27.28 -20.83 14.95
CA ALA A 845 -26.52 -21.38 13.84
C ALA A 845 -25.34 -22.19 14.42
N GLY A 846 -25.18 -23.45 14.00
CA GLY A 846 -24.14 -24.34 14.54
C GLY A 846 -24.22 -24.62 16.05
N GLY A 847 -25.37 -24.36 16.68
CA GLY A 847 -25.56 -24.42 18.13
C GLY A 847 -25.18 -23.15 18.90
N ILE A 848 -24.79 -22.08 18.20
CA ILE A 848 -24.42 -20.77 18.75
C ILE A 848 -25.44 -19.71 18.33
N VAL A 849 -25.63 -18.68 19.15
CA VAL A 849 -26.44 -17.51 18.83
C VAL A 849 -25.80 -16.23 19.39
N THR A 850 -26.04 -15.12 18.73
CA THR A 850 -25.61 -13.79 19.19
C THR A 850 -26.69 -13.15 20.06
N VAL A 851 -26.29 -12.70 21.24
CA VAL A 851 -27.09 -11.90 22.19
C VAL A 851 -26.36 -10.63 22.56
N LEU A 852 -27.05 -9.63 23.10
CA LEU A 852 -26.43 -8.36 23.50
C LEU A 852 -26.12 -8.35 25.00
N SER A 853 -24.91 -7.91 25.34
CA SER A 853 -24.54 -7.58 26.72
C SER A 853 -25.37 -6.41 27.26
N GLU A 854 -25.28 -6.17 28.56
CA GLU A 854 -25.82 -4.99 29.23
C GLU A 854 -25.24 -3.66 28.70
N LEU A 855 -24.07 -3.72 28.06
CA LEU A 855 -23.41 -2.58 27.41
C LEU A 855 -23.81 -2.43 25.92
N GLY A 856 -24.62 -3.36 25.39
CA GLY A 856 -25.03 -3.37 23.99
C GLY A 856 -23.99 -3.95 23.03
N GLU A 857 -22.94 -4.59 23.54
CA GLU A 857 -21.94 -5.32 22.77
C GLU A 857 -22.40 -6.75 22.48
N PRO A 858 -22.20 -7.28 21.26
CA PRO A 858 -22.66 -8.61 20.90
C PRO A 858 -21.78 -9.71 21.53
N ILE A 859 -22.41 -10.83 21.90
CA ILE A 859 -21.78 -11.99 22.52
C ILE A 859 -22.26 -13.27 21.84
N HIS A 860 -21.32 -14.09 21.35
CA HIS A 860 -21.61 -15.46 20.95
C HIS A 860 -21.75 -16.38 22.16
N LYS A 861 -22.89 -17.06 22.27
CA LYS A 861 -23.18 -18.04 23.32
C LYS A 861 -23.81 -19.30 22.73
N ILE A 862 -23.64 -20.43 23.41
CA ILE A 862 -24.40 -21.64 23.10
C ILE A 862 -25.88 -21.35 23.25
N ALA A 863 -26.68 -21.74 22.25
CA ALA A 863 -28.12 -21.48 22.14
C ALA A 863 -28.95 -22.37 23.10
N THR A 864 -28.61 -22.31 24.39
CA THR A 864 -29.39 -22.95 25.47
C THR A 864 -30.75 -22.29 25.63
N ARG A 865 -31.69 -22.96 26.31
CA ARG A 865 -33.02 -22.39 26.62
C ARG A 865 -32.95 -20.99 27.25
N GLY A 866 -32.05 -20.81 28.22
CA GLY A 866 -31.86 -19.52 28.89
C GLY A 866 -31.29 -18.42 27.98
N VAL A 867 -30.35 -18.76 27.09
CA VAL A 867 -29.80 -17.81 26.11
C VAL A 867 -30.84 -17.44 25.04
N MET A 868 -31.67 -18.40 24.63
CA MET A 868 -32.78 -18.10 23.71
C MET A 868 -33.84 -17.20 24.36
N PHE A 869 -34.11 -17.37 25.64
CA PHE A 869 -34.96 -16.44 26.37
C PHE A 869 -34.32 -15.05 26.51
N TRP A 870 -33.00 -14.97 26.72
CA TRP A 870 -32.29 -13.69 26.66
C TRP A 870 -32.48 -13.04 25.29
N LYS A 871 -32.20 -13.75 24.19
CA LYS A 871 -32.40 -13.20 22.83
C LYS A 871 -33.82 -12.67 22.62
N GLU A 872 -34.83 -13.41 23.08
CA GLU A 872 -36.21 -12.96 23.01
C GLU A 872 -36.44 -11.64 23.77
N LEU A 873 -35.84 -11.47 24.96
CA LEU A 873 -35.91 -10.22 25.70
C LEU A 873 -35.12 -9.09 25.01
N ASP A 874 -33.98 -9.37 24.38
CA ASP A 874 -33.26 -8.40 23.55
C ASP A 874 -34.18 -7.87 22.45
N ASP A 875 -34.82 -8.78 21.71
CA ASP A 875 -35.64 -8.45 20.54
C ASP A 875 -36.96 -7.77 20.92
N THR A 876 -37.56 -8.13 22.07
CA THR A 876 -38.93 -7.69 22.42
C THR A 876 -39.03 -6.67 23.55
N VAL A 877 -38.02 -6.56 24.42
CA VAL A 877 -38.05 -5.67 25.59
C VAL A 877 -36.87 -4.70 25.58
N PHE A 878 -35.64 -5.18 25.47
CA PHE A 878 -34.45 -4.33 25.62
C PHE A 878 -34.16 -3.48 24.39
N SER A 879 -34.63 -3.88 23.21
CA SER A 879 -34.67 -3.05 22.00
C SER A 879 -35.57 -1.81 22.12
N LEU A 880 -36.53 -1.81 23.05
CA LEU A 880 -37.46 -0.70 23.23
C LEU A 880 -36.81 0.51 23.94
N PRO A 881 -37.27 1.74 23.63
CA PRO A 881 -36.96 2.94 24.41
C PRO A 881 -37.27 2.73 25.91
N ARG A 882 -36.45 3.32 26.80
CA ARG A 882 -36.51 3.06 28.25
C ARG A 882 -37.90 3.26 28.86
N ASP A 883 -38.64 4.28 28.41
CA ASP A 883 -39.99 4.62 28.84
C ASP A 883 -41.03 3.56 28.45
N LYS A 884 -40.79 2.79 27.38
CA LYS A 884 -41.69 1.72 26.90
C LYS A 884 -41.39 0.35 27.50
N ARG A 885 -40.24 0.17 28.16
CA ARG A 885 -39.82 -1.12 28.73
C ARG A 885 -40.73 -1.57 29.86
N LEU A 886 -41.05 -0.69 30.81
CA LEU A 886 -41.91 -1.04 31.95
C LEU A 886 -43.33 -1.47 31.51
N PRO A 887 -44.02 -0.72 30.62
CA PRO A 887 -45.28 -1.20 30.04
C PRO A 887 -45.17 -2.57 29.36
N ALA A 888 -44.12 -2.82 28.58
CA ALA A 888 -43.90 -4.10 27.91
C ALA A 888 -43.68 -5.25 28.90
N LEU A 889 -42.90 -5.01 29.97
CA LEU A 889 -42.67 -5.97 31.05
C LEU A 889 -43.97 -6.30 31.78
N LEU A 890 -44.78 -5.28 32.13
CA LEU A 890 -46.05 -5.48 32.83
C LEU A 890 -47.07 -6.24 31.98
N ALA A 891 -47.14 -5.95 30.68
CA ALA A 891 -48.03 -6.64 29.75
C ALA A 891 -47.72 -8.14 29.61
N LYS A 892 -46.46 -8.55 29.80
CA LYS A 892 -46.00 -9.94 29.73
C LYS A 892 -45.50 -10.49 31.08
N LYS A 893 -45.88 -9.87 32.21
CA LYS A 893 -45.30 -10.17 33.52
C LYS A 893 -45.31 -11.67 33.87
N GLN A 894 -46.49 -12.30 33.80
CA GLN A 894 -46.62 -13.72 34.14
C GLN A 894 -45.76 -14.61 33.23
N TYR A 895 -45.82 -14.36 31.91
CA TYR A 895 -45.02 -15.08 30.93
C TYR A 895 -43.52 -14.98 31.21
N ILE A 896 -43.02 -13.78 31.51
CA ILE A 896 -41.61 -13.55 31.84
C ILE A 896 -41.23 -14.31 33.11
N ILE A 897 -42.07 -14.27 34.14
CA ILE A 897 -41.82 -15.01 35.39
C ILE A 897 -41.75 -16.52 35.14
N ASP A 898 -42.67 -17.06 34.34
CA ASP A 898 -42.69 -18.48 34.00
C ASP A 898 -41.42 -18.90 33.24
N ARG A 899 -41.00 -18.10 32.24
CA ARG A 899 -39.76 -18.34 31.49
C ARG A 899 -38.50 -18.20 32.34
N LEU A 900 -38.44 -17.21 33.24
CA LEU A 900 -37.33 -17.06 34.20
C LEU A 900 -37.16 -18.30 35.07
N ASN A 901 -38.26 -18.84 35.58
CA ASN A 901 -38.24 -20.03 36.44
C ASN A 901 -37.93 -21.31 35.67
N ALA A 902 -38.41 -21.45 34.44
CA ALA A 902 -38.25 -22.66 33.64
C ALA A 902 -36.87 -22.76 32.96
N ASP A 903 -36.38 -21.65 32.39
CA ASP A 903 -35.32 -21.67 31.38
C ASP A 903 -34.07 -20.88 31.77
N PHE A 904 -34.16 -19.91 32.68
CA PHE A 904 -33.09 -18.95 32.93
C PHE A 904 -32.26 -19.27 34.17
N GLN A 905 -30.98 -18.91 34.13
CA GLN A 905 -30.05 -19.12 35.25
C GLN A 905 -30.38 -18.31 36.51
N LYS A 906 -31.18 -17.24 36.39
CA LYS A 906 -31.66 -16.42 37.50
C LYS A 906 -33.19 -16.56 37.59
N PRO A 907 -33.71 -17.41 38.48
CA PRO A 907 -35.15 -17.62 38.61
C PRO A 907 -35.84 -16.38 39.20
N TRP A 908 -37.16 -16.30 39.04
CA TRP A 908 -37.94 -15.31 39.78
C TRP A 908 -37.81 -15.58 41.29
N PHE A 909 -37.51 -14.54 42.06
CA PHE A 909 -37.28 -14.71 43.49
C PHE A 909 -38.56 -15.16 44.18
N GLY A 910 -39.68 -14.49 43.92
CA GLY A 910 -40.88 -14.62 44.75
C GLY A 910 -41.59 -15.97 44.61
N ARG A 911 -41.59 -16.74 45.70
CA ARG A 911 -42.18 -18.08 45.77
C ARG A 911 -42.70 -18.37 47.18
N LYS A 912 -43.99 -18.65 47.30
CA LYS A 912 -44.64 -18.99 48.58
C LYS A 912 -44.28 -20.40 49.03
N ALA A 913 -44.53 -20.70 50.31
CA ALA A 913 -44.25 -22.02 50.91
C ALA A 913 -44.99 -23.17 50.21
N ASN A 914 -46.16 -22.89 49.63
CA ASN A 914 -46.94 -23.86 48.84
C ASN A 914 -46.42 -24.04 47.39
N GLY A 915 -45.29 -23.41 47.05
CA GLY A 915 -44.63 -23.50 45.76
C GLY A 915 -45.15 -22.54 44.69
N LYS A 916 -46.23 -21.77 44.95
CA LYS A 916 -46.78 -20.80 43.99
C LYS A 916 -45.86 -19.58 43.83
N THR A 917 -45.77 -19.10 42.60
CA THR A 917 -45.16 -17.80 42.26
C THR A 917 -45.91 -16.66 42.94
N ALA A 918 -45.16 -15.66 43.43
CA ALA A 918 -45.72 -14.46 44.07
C ALA A 918 -44.79 -13.26 43.87
N ASP A 919 -45.28 -12.04 44.06
CA ASP A 919 -44.43 -10.86 44.20
C ASP A 919 -43.77 -10.81 45.58
N LEU A 920 -42.70 -10.03 45.73
CA LEU A 920 -41.95 -9.95 47.00
C LEU A 920 -42.84 -9.44 48.15
N GLU A 921 -43.71 -8.48 47.86
CA GLU A 921 -44.64 -7.85 48.79
C GLU A 921 -45.74 -8.82 49.27
N GLU A 922 -45.92 -9.95 48.59
CA GLU A 922 -46.91 -10.98 48.92
C GLU A 922 -46.35 -12.13 49.75
N MET A 923 -45.04 -12.10 50.05
CA MET A 923 -44.33 -13.12 50.81
C MET A 923 -44.19 -12.73 52.29
N THR A 924 -44.24 -13.73 53.16
CA THR A 924 -43.86 -13.57 54.57
C THR A 924 -42.34 -13.53 54.74
N TYR A 925 -41.85 -12.94 55.83
CA TYR A 925 -40.43 -12.95 56.18
C TYR A 925 -39.82 -14.36 56.21
N ALA A 926 -40.58 -15.36 56.68
CA ALA A 926 -40.15 -16.75 56.71
C ALA A 926 -39.97 -17.33 55.30
N GLU A 927 -40.90 -17.05 54.38
CA GLU A 927 -40.80 -17.47 52.98
C GLU A 927 -39.60 -16.82 52.28
N VAL A 928 -39.32 -15.55 52.55
CA VAL A 928 -38.14 -14.85 52.01
C VAL A 928 -36.85 -15.51 52.50
N ALA A 929 -36.72 -15.74 53.82
CA ALA A 929 -35.54 -16.38 54.40
C ALA A 929 -35.31 -17.80 53.84
N GLN A 930 -36.38 -18.59 53.72
CA GLN A 930 -36.30 -19.93 53.15
C GLN A 930 -35.91 -19.90 51.66
N ARG A 931 -36.41 -18.92 50.90
CA ARG A 931 -36.07 -18.75 49.49
C ARG A 931 -34.61 -18.34 49.30
N LEU A 932 -34.07 -17.47 50.16
CA LEU A 932 -32.64 -17.13 50.17
C LEU A 932 -31.79 -18.38 50.36
N LEU A 933 -32.10 -19.22 51.35
CA LEU A 933 -31.41 -20.50 51.54
C LEU A 933 -31.51 -21.39 50.29
N GLN A 934 -32.67 -21.46 49.66
CA GLN A 934 -32.87 -22.31 48.48
C GLN A 934 -32.01 -21.90 47.28
N VAL A 935 -31.78 -20.60 47.06
CA VAL A 935 -31.10 -20.09 45.85
C VAL A 935 -29.65 -19.68 46.09
N LEU A 936 -29.23 -19.52 47.34
CA LEU A 936 -27.88 -19.06 47.70
C LEU A 936 -27.03 -20.12 48.41
N TYR A 937 -27.63 -21.22 48.90
CA TYR A 937 -26.92 -22.30 49.59
C TYR A 937 -26.93 -23.61 48.79
N ILE A 938 -25.75 -24.15 48.53
CA ILE A 938 -25.57 -25.40 47.78
C ILE A 938 -25.60 -26.57 48.76
N SER A 939 -26.81 -27.13 48.97
CA SER A 939 -27.06 -28.15 50.01
C SER A 939 -26.15 -29.39 49.91
N HIS A 940 -25.95 -29.95 48.72
CA HIS A 940 -25.13 -31.15 48.53
C HIS A 940 -23.62 -30.91 48.73
N GLN A 941 -23.17 -29.65 48.74
CA GLN A 941 -21.79 -29.26 49.03
C GLN A 941 -21.64 -28.63 50.42
N SER A 942 -22.75 -28.49 51.15
CA SER A 942 -22.80 -27.84 52.46
C SER A 942 -22.08 -26.50 52.53
N ARG A 943 -22.27 -25.65 51.50
CA ARG A 943 -21.63 -24.33 51.41
C ARG A 943 -22.54 -23.29 50.77
N TRP A 944 -22.30 -22.03 51.11
CA TRP A 944 -22.85 -20.90 50.37
C TRP A 944 -22.21 -20.79 48.98
N ILE A 945 -22.94 -20.21 48.02
CA ILE A 945 -22.39 -19.90 46.70
C ILE A 945 -21.20 -18.96 46.84
N ASP A 946 -21.35 -17.93 47.68
CA ASP A 946 -20.33 -16.94 48.04
C ASP A 946 -20.48 -16.55 49.52
N VAL A 947 -19.43 -16.08 50.18
CA VAL A 947 -19.44 -15.64 51.58
C VAL A 947 -20.18 -14.31 51.78
N THR A 948 -20.39 -13.53 50.72
CA THR A 948 -21.17 -12.29 50.78
C THR A 948 -22.68 -12.50 50.83
N MET A 949 -23.14 -13.73 50.55
CA MET A 949 -24.54 -14.16 50.52
C MET A 949 -24.92 -14.80 51.85
#